data_AF-A0A3M4KFT2-F1
#
_entry.id   AF-A0A3M4KFT2-F1
#
_cell.length_a   1.000
_cell.length_b   1.000
_cell.length_c   1.000
_cell.angle_alpha   90.00
_cell.angle_beta   90.00
_cell.angle_gamma   90.00
#
_symmetry.space_group_name_H-M   'P 1'
#
loop_
_entity.id
_entity.type
_entity.pdbx_description
1 polymer ?
#
loop_
_entity_poly.entity_id
_entity_poly.type
_entity_poly.pdbx_seq_one_letter_code
_entity_poly.pdbx_strand_id
1 'polypeptide(L)'
;MEDVLADGLIDSLFQSYCDLLQTLADQPQGFDSLPELPRHDWSVNLDGERFDPQQLEAQLRREPGVQSVRVSVDREGRSLLGELVSQSPSAVDEAVCAPLPLPLSELPQLSEAQRLEVDLTWQALESRAREGILSTLQKHGLFSEAGQRHDLAQVMTRLGAQPQFAGLLRQWLAMLCQQGRLQQDGQHYLALPAQALQAAGQMLPDAEWSQTLGTYLDACIEQHAELLRGDCSPLSLLFGHSDAVVQALYSNNPVLHCLNSALAQTAKALAGTRRDLRVLEVGAGTGATTRHLLPMLEEHLSEYRFTDVSNLFLTQAQEHFAAWPQLTCSMLDVNQPVDFSQHPAQGYDLVVAVNVMHDAAHVTRSLKRLHRLLRSGGHLLLLEATERDSALQLASIGFIEGLSNFEDERSEDDKAMLDLPRWRTAVQASGFSWVMNWPQQADDSMRQHFMLARAEGISHLDLAAVADHLEPHPARWPLALRQVEQVVTAPAARQTPQQTRDSGPRREVDPALLEAVSQLWQELLGQPVEADSDFFLSGGDSLIATRMIARLNRMGHSGSSLRNLFDNPRLSDFCATLLDHSVQTDDNPLALARGRNTLSLFVFHASDGEVSAYLPLAQALDMQVFGLQATNALGSASLKALAAQYLQAIRRQQASGPYVLLGWSYGTFVAEETARLLLRQGEQVRLILLDPVCRADFRFDDRPGLLRLMAEGAKSFALPDDLEQLPAAEQLNVFMNNATQAGVLKNPPQAQQAEQWLQRIEHLMALLAQHSQPRQLDLPCLWLSAEGRPQHWLSAEQDWQEWAATARRESMPCDHWQLLLDADQVQRTAASISAWLAATQKESHP
;
A
#
# COMPACT_ATOMS: atom_id res chain seq x y z
N MET A 1 29.97 -20.18 -28.15
CA MET A 1 31.15 -20.36 -27.27
C MET A 1 32.21 -21.25 -27.93
N GLU A 2 31.84 -22.09 -28.89
CA GLU A 2 32.81 -22.86 -29.70
C GLU A 2 33.69 -21.95 -30.59
N ASP A 3 33.18 -20.82 -31.09
CA ASP A 3 34.00 -19.86 -31.87
C ASP A 3 35.05 -19.11 -31.04
N VAL A 4 34.83 -18.95 -29.73
CA VAL A 4 35.80 -18.32 -28.80
C VAL A 4 36.90 -19.32 -28.39
N LEU A 5 36.70 -20.61 -28.67
CA LEU A 5 37.60 -21.70 -28.31
C LEU A 5 38.36 -22.27 -29.53
N ALA A 6 38.33 -21.58 -30.67
CA ALA A 6 39.22 -21.91 -31.78
C ALA A 6 40.68 -21.76 -31.29
N ASP A 7 41.47 -22.84 -31.43
CA ASP A 7 42.87 -22.87 -30.99
C ASP A 7 43.64 -21.65 -31.53
N GLY A 8 44.18 -20.83 -30.61
CA GLY A 8 44.98 -19.64 -30.93
C GLY A 8 44.20 -18.32 -31.11
N LEU A 9 42.86 -18.31 -31.09
CA LEU A 9 42.08 -17.07 -31.24
C LEU A 9 42.24 -16.14 -30.04
N ILE A 10 42.19 -16.68 -28.81
CA ILE A 10 42.37 -15.90 -27.58
C ILE A 10 43.77 -15.30 -27.51
N ASP A 11 44.80 -16.07 -27.87
CA ASP A 11 46.18 -15.59 -27.91
C ASP A 11 46.36 -14.47 -28.96
N SER A 12 45.70 -14.61 -30.11
CA SER A 12 45.71 -13.60 -31.18
C SER A 12 44.97 -12.32 -30.80
N LEU A 13 43.81 -12.43 -30.12
CA LEU A 13 43.06 -11.29 -29.60
C LEU A 13 43.84 -10.56 -28.50
N PHE A 14 44.46 -11.32 -27.59
CA PHE A 14 45.29 -10.76 -26.53
C PHE A 14 46.51 -10.05 -27.11
N GLN A 15 47.18 -10.64 -28.10
CA GLN A 15 48.30 -10.00 -28.78
C GLN A 15 47.87 -8.73 -29.53
N SER A 16 46.73 -8.75 -30.23
CA SER A 16 46.20 -7.57 -30.92
C SER A 16 45.84 -6.43 -29.95
N TYR A 17 45.33 -6.77 -28.77
CA TYR A 17 45.07 -5.81 -27.70
C TYR A 17 46.37 -5.23 -27.11
N CYS A 18 47.39 -6.07 -26.88
CA CYS A 18 48.70 -5.61 -26.44
C CYS A 18 49.36 -4.69 -27.48
N ASP A 19 49.29 -5.02 -28.76
CA ASP A 19 49.85 -4.21 -29.85
C ASP A 19 49.13 -2.85 -29.97
N LEU A 20 47.80 -2.83 -29.77
CA LEU A 20 47.01 -1.60 -29.71
C LEU A 20 47.43 -0.71 -28.52
N LEU A 21 47.56 -1.29 -27.32
CA LEU A 21 48.01 -0.56 -26.13
C LEU A 21 49.43 -0.02 -26.29
N GLN A 22 50.32 -0.81 -26.91
CA GLN A 22 51.69 -0.38 -27.20
C GLN A 22 51.70 0.79 -28.20
N THR A 23 50.89 0.72 -29.25
CA THR A 23 50.73 1.80 -30.23
C THR A 23 50.19 3.08 -29.59
N LEU A 24 49.23 2.96 -28.68
CA LEU A 24 48.67 4.10 -27.92
C LEU A 24 49.69 4.68 -26.92
N ALA A 25 50.52 3.84 -26.31
CA ALA A 25 51.59 4.29 -25.42
C ALA A 25 52.69 5.04 -26.19
N ASP A 26 52.99 4.61 -27.42
CA ASP A 26 54.03 5.20 -28.26
C ASP A 26 53.54 6.48 -28.99
N GLN A 27 52.23 6.66 -29.19
CA GLN A 27 51.63 7.84 -29.82
C GLN A 27 50.39 8.37 -29.06
N PRO A 28 50.57 9.09 -27.93
CA PRO A 28 49.47 9.53 -27.07
C PRO A 28 48.59 10.67 -27.64
N GLN A 29 48.87 11.17 -28.86
CA GLN A 29 48.10 12.24 -29.49
C GLN A 29 47.52 11.80 -30.84
N GLY A 30 46.26 11.36 -30.83
CA GLY A 30 45.45 11.14 -32.04
C GLY A 30 44.72 9.80 -32.06
N PHE A 31 43.49 9.75 -31.52
CA PHE A 31 42.59 8.60 -31.71
C PHE A 31 42.18 8.42 -33.19
N ASP A 32 42.27 9.49 -34.00
CA ASP A 32 41.75 9.53 -35.36
C ASP A 32 42.65 8.88 -36.42
N SER A 33 43.85 8.43 -36.07
CA SER A 33 44.83 7.85 -37.01
C SER A 33 45.47 6.54 -36.54
N LEU A 34 44.69 5.66 -35.90
CA LEU A 34 45.15 4.30 -35.59
C LEU A 34 45.32 3.47 -36.88
N PRO A 35 46.39 2.66 -37.02
CA PRO A 35 46.52 1.73 -38.14
C PRO A 35 45.40 0.69 -38.10
N GLU A 36 44.87 0.29 -39.27
CA GLU A 36 43.87 -0.77 -39.37
C GLU A 36 44.44 -2.07 -38.77
N LEU A 37 43.90 -2.49 -37.62
CA LEU A 37 44.18 -3.79 -37.04
C LEU A 37 43.80 -4.89 -38.06
N PRO A 38 44.51 -6.04 -38.08
CA PRO A 38 44.13 -7.16 -38.93
C PRO A 38 42.69 -7.57 -38.60
N ARG A 39 41.79 -7.40 -39.56
CA ARG A 39 40.39 -7.82 -39.44
C ARG A 39 40.38 -9.35 -39.46
N HIS A 40 40.19 -9.98 -38.30
CA HIS A 40 39.81 -11.39 -38.25
C HIS A 40 38.49 -11.55 -39.01
N ASP A 41 38.33 -12.65 -39.75
CA ASP A 41 37.09 -12.97 -40.45
C ASP A 41 36.05 -13.41 -39.40
N TRP A 42 35.30 -12.47 -38.84
CA TRP A 42 34.20 -12.73 -37.90
C TRP A 42 32.92 -13.18 -38.63
N SER A 43 33.03 -13.59 -39.90
CA SER A 43 31.86 -14.05 -40.65
C SER A 43 31.26 -15.29 -40.01
N VAL A 44 29.94 -15.25 -39.88
CA VAL A 44 29.14 -16.36 -39.38
C VAL A 44 28.56 -17.11 -40.56
N ASN A 45 28.58 -18.44 -40.49
CA ASN A 45 27.99 -19.29 -41.52
C ASN A 45 26.54 -19.58 -41.12
N LEU A 46 25.59 -19.13 -41.93
CA LEU A 46 24.15 -19.38 -41.76
C LEU A 46 23.65 -20.08 -43.02
N ASP A 47 23.15 -21.30 -42.87
CA ASP A 47 22.64 -22.15 -43.96
C ASP A 47 23.58 -22.31 -45.17
N GLY A 48 24.90 -22.34 -44.92
CA GLY A 48 25.92 -22.55 -45.95
C GLY A 48 26.45 -21.29 -46.61
N GLU A 49 25.90 -20.12 -46.27
CA GLU A 49 26.33 -18.80 -46.74
C GLU A 49 27.05 -18.04 -45.62
N ARG A 50 28.08 -17.26 -45.97
CA ARG A 50 28.84 -16.45 -45.00
C ARG A 50 28.27 -15.04 -44.92
N PHE A 51 28.04 -14.57 -43.70
CA PHE A 51 27.58 -13.21 -43.40
C PHE A 51 28.57 -12.53 -42.45
N ASP A 52 28.89 -11.25 -42.69
CA ASP A 52 29.71 -10.44 -41.78
C ASP A 52 28.82 -9.52 -40.91
N PRO A 53 28.64 -9.82 -39.62
CA PRO A 53 27.85 -8.98 -38.71
C PRO A 53 28.39 -7.55 -38.60
N GLN A 54 29.71 -7.33 -38.70
CA GLN A 54 30.30 -5.99 -38.58
C GLN A 54 30.02 -5.13 -39.82
N GLN A 55 30.01 -5.75 -41.01
CA GLN A 55 29.55 -5.08 -42.22
C GLN A 55 28.10 -4.62 -42.08
N LEU A 56 27.23 -5.50 -41.56
CA LEU A 56 25.82 -5.18 -41.36
C LEU A 56 25.63 -4.09 -40.31
N GLU A 57 26.35 -4.14 -39.19
CA GLU A 57 26.37 -3.05 -38.19
C GLU A 57 26.81 -1.72 -38.80
N ALA A 58 27.82 -1.72 -39.67
CA ALA A 58 28.31 -0.51 -40.32
C ALA A 58 27.29 0.08 -41.30
N GLN A 59 26.50 -0.75 -41.99
CA GLN A 59 25.39 -0.29 -42.83
C GLN A 59 24.27 0.28 -41.97
N LEU A 60 23.78 -0.47 -40.97
CA LEU A 60 22.70 -0.04 -40.09
C LEU A 60 23.03 1.25 -39.33
N ARG A 61 24.31 1.48 -38.96
CA ARG A 61 24.74 2.71 -38.27
C ARG A 61 24.70 3.95 -39.17
N ARG A 62 24.64 3.80 -40.50
CA ARG A 62 24.50 4.92 -41.45
C ARG A 62 23.05 5.37 -41.63
N GLU A 63 22.09 4.56 -41.18
CA GLU A 63 20.67 4.88 -41.34
C GLU A 63 20.28 6.12 -40.50
N PRO A 64 19.48 7.04 -41.08
CA PRO A 64 19.02 8.22 -40.36
C PRO A 64 18.29 7.87 -39.06
N GLY A 65 18.63 8.58 -37.98
CA GLY A 65 18.01 8.37 -36.67
C GLY A 65 18.57 7.20 -35.87
N VAL A 66 19.49 6.39 -36.42
CA VAL A 66 20.17 5.34 -35.65
C VAL A 66 21.37 5.92 -34.91
N GLN A 67 21.47 5.66 -33.59
CA GLN A 67 22.57 6.10 -32.73
C GLN A 67 23.61 5.01 -32.54
N SER A 68 23.15 3.80 -32.21
CA SER A 68 24.03 2.65 -32.01
C SER A 68 23.33 1.37 -32.46
N VAL A 69 24.14 0.39 -32.84
CA VAL A 69 23.69 -0.89 -33.40
C VAL A 69 24.56 -2.01 -32.84
N ARG A 70 23.94 -3.16 -32.60
CA ARG A 70 24.62 -4.44 -32.45
C ARG A 70 23.94 -5.49 -33.29
N VAL A 71 24.73 -6.32 -33.97
CA VAL A 71 24.25 -7.51 -34.65
C VAL A 71 24.77 -8.72 -33.88
N SER A 72 23.86 -9.65 -33.58
CA SER A 72 24.18 -10.93 -32.95
C SER A 72 23.55 -12.06 -33.75
N VAL A 73 24.05 -13.28 -33.59
CA VAL A 73 23.38 -14.47 -34.12
C VAL A 73 22.23 -14.83 -33.18
N ASP A 74 21.08 -15.21 -33.72
CA ASP A 74 19.96 -15.69 -32.93
C ASP A 74 20.34 -16.94 -32.11
N ARG A 75 19.49 -17.29 -31.14
CA ARG A 75 19.78 -18.43 -30.24
C ARG A 75 19.83 -19.78 -30.95
N GLU A 76 19.22 -19.90 -32.13
CA GLU A 76 19.15 -21.14 -32.90
C GLU A 76 20.31 -21.27 -33.90
N GLY A 77 21.13 -20.23 -34.07
CA GLY A 77 22.20 -20.20 -35.05
C GLY A 77 21.72 -20.07 -36.49
N ARG A 78 20.49 -19.55 -36.73
CA ARG A 78 19.85 -19.57 -38.06
C ARG A 78 19.66 -18.19 -38.68
N SER A 79 19.59 -17.14 -37.87
CA SER A 79 19.40 -15.77 -38.35
C SER A 79 20.24 -14.76 -37.56
N LEU A 80 20.33 -13.55 -38.09
CA LEU A 80 20.95 -12.40 -37.44
C LEU A 80 19.86 -11.56 -36.74
N LEU A 81 20.17 -11.09 -35.54
CA LEU A 81 19.37 -10.13 -34.78
C LEU A 81 20.11 -8.80 -34.70
N GLY A 82 19.56 -7.78 -35.34
CA GLY A 82 20.01 -6.40 -35.26
C GLY A 82 19.25 -5.63 -34.18
N GLU A 83 19.97 -5.21 -33.14
CA GLU A 83 19.46 -4.36 -32.07
C GLU A 83 19.86 -2.92 -32.34
N LEU A 84 18.88 -2.04 -32.55
CA LEU A 84 19.09 -0.63 -32.89
C LEU A 84 18.64 0.28 -31.75
N VAL A 85 19.45 1.28 -31.43
CA VAL A 85 19.08 2.39 -30.54
C VAL A 85 18.83 3.61 -31.40
N SER A 86 17.64 4.20 -31.27
CA SER A 86 17.34 5.46 -31.93
C SER A 86 18.10 6.62 -31.27
N GLN A 87 18.40 7.66 -32.03
CA GLN A 87 18.93 8.91 -31.50
C GLN A 87 18.00 9.46 -30.44
N SER A 88 18.59 9.98 -29.37
CA SER A 88 17.83 10.66 -28.34
C SER A 88 17.20 11.92 -28.91
N PRO A 89 15.92 12.20 -28.62
CA PRO A 89 15.28 13.43 -29.07
C PRO A 89 16.06 14.65 -28.57
N SER A 90 16.32 15.58 -29.49
CA SER A 90 17.02 16.84 -29.20
C SER A 90 16.04 17.86 -28.65
N ALA A 91 16.52 18.81 -27.84
CA ALA A 91 15.68 19.89 -27.33
C ALA A 91 15.09 20.71 -28.48
N VAL A 92 13.83 21.12 -28.34
CA VAL A 92 13.12 21.95 -29.33
C VAL A 92 13.12 23.40 -28.89
N ASP A 93 13.53 24.31 -29.79
CA ASP A 93 13.52 25.75 -29.53
C ASP A 93 12.08 26.30 -29.35
N GLU A 94 11.93 27.31 -28.49
CA GLU A 94 10.65 27.96 -28.17
C GLU A 94 9.90 28.53 -29.40
N ALA A 95 10.60 28.83 -30.49
CA ALA A 95 10.02 29.45 -31.68
C ALA A 95 9.18 28.49 -32.54
N VAL A 96 9.24 27.17 -32.30
CA VAL A 96 8.47 26.18 -33.06
C VAL A 96 7.07 26.05 -32.45
N CYS A 97 6.16 26.97 -32.81
CA CYS A 97 4.74 26.86 -32.44
C CYS A 97 3.99 25.96 -33.41
N ALA A 98 3.51 24.81 -32.94
CA ALA A 98 2.52 24.02 -33.67
C ALA A 98 1.14 24.73 -33.63
N PRO A 99 0.30 24.57 -34.67
CA PRO A 99 -1.03 25.16 -34.67
C PRO A 99 -1.91 24.54 -33.58
N LEU A 100 -2.77 25.36 -32.96
CA LEU A 100 -3.78 24.89 -32.02
C LEU A 100 -4.80 23.98 -32.75
N PRO A 101 -5.16 22.82 -32.18
CA PRO A 101 -6.16 21.94 -32.79
C PRO A 101 -7.58 22.51 -32.73
N LEU A 102 -7.87 23.38 -31.75
CA LEU A 102 -9.11 24.11 -31.59
C LEU A 102 -8.86 25.44 -30.85
N PRO A 103 -9.75 26.45 -30.98
CA PRO A 103 -9.66 27.69 -30.21
C PRO A 103 -9.77 27.42 -28.70
N LEU A 104 -8.93 28.06 -27.89
CA LEU A 104 -8.96 27.91 -26.42
C LEU A 104 -10.28 28.36 -25.79
N SER A 105 -11.04 29.24 -26.47
CA SER A 105 -12.38 29.65 -26.05
C SER A 105 -13.43 28.55 -26.13
N GLU A 106 -13.17 27.48 -26.90
CA GLU A 106 -14.08 26.33 -27.03
C GLU A 106 -13.85 25.30 -25.91
N LEU A 107 -12.75 25.41 -25.15
CA LEU A 107 -12.47 24.48 -24.06
C LEU A 107 -13.42 24.69 -22.87
N PRO A 108 -13.80 23.60 -22.18
CA PRO A 108 -14.62 23.66 -20.98
C PRO A 108 -14.05 24.62 -19.94
N GLN A 109 -14.97 25.30 -19.26
CA GLN A 109 -14.65 26.19 -18.15
C GLN A 109 -15.46 25.81 -16.93
N LEU A 110 -14.89 26.01 -15.75
CA LEU A 110 -15.66 25.99 -14.52
C LEU A 110 -16.66 27.15 -14.51
N SER A 111 -17.91 26.84 -14.14
CA SER A 111 -18.90 27.87 -13.79
C SER A 111 -18.43 28.69 -12.59
N GLU A 112 -18.97 29.90 -12.42
CA GLU A 112 -18.61 30.77 -11.29
C GLU A 112 -18.85 30.09 -9.93
N ALA A 113 -19.96 29.35 -9.80
CA ALA A 113 -20.26 28.57 -8.59
C ALA A 113 -19.23 27.46 -8.33
N GLN A 114 -18.81 26.72 -9.37
CA GLN A 114 -17.79 25.69 -9.23
C GLN A 114 -16.42 26.28 -8.89
N ARG A 115 -16.05 27.43 -9.48
CA ARG A 115 -14.79 28.11 -9.13
C ARG A 115 -14.78 28.51 -7.67
N LEU A 116 -15.85 29.14 -7.21
CA LEU A 116 -15.98 29.52 -5.81
C LEU A 116 -15.93 28.31 -4.86
N GLU A 117 -16.62 27.21 -5.21
CA GLU A 117 -16.57 25.97 -4.44
C GLU A 117 -15.13 25.43 -4.35
N VAL A 118 -14.44 25.31 -5.48
CA VAL A 118 -13.05 24.84 -5.56
C VAL A 118 -12.11 25.73 -4.75
N ASP A 119 -12.24 27.06 -4.88
CA ASP A 119 -11.43 28.04 -4.14
C ASP A 119 -11.61 27.88 -2.63
N LEU A 120 -12.85 27.83 -2.17
CA LEU A 120 -13.18 27.67 -0.75
C LEU A 120 -12.70 26.34 -0.20
N THR A 121 -12.89 25.24 -0.95
CA THR A 121 -12.42 23.91 -0.53
C THR A 121 -10.90 23.90 -0.43
N TRP A 122 -10.17 24.37 -1.43
CA TRP A 122 -8.70 24.36 -1.36
C TRP A 122 -8.17 25.28 -0.28
N GLN A 123 -8.73 26.47 -0.11
CA GLN A 123 -8.30 27.38 0.94
C GLN A 123 -8.49 26.77 2.33
N ALA A 124 -9.63 26.10 2.58
CA ALA A 124 -9.91 25.39 3.82
C ALA A 124 -8.95 24.20 4.04
N LEU A 125 -8.76 23.33 3.04
CA LEU A 125 -7.88 22.17 3.14
C LEU A 125 -6.41 22.58 3.35
N GLU A 126 -5.94 23.58 2.62
CA GLU A 126 -4.59 24.11 2.74
C GLU A 126 -4.34 24.73 4.13
N SER A 127 -5.28 25.53 4.64
CA SER A 127 -5.17 26.08 6.00
C SER A 127 -5.13 24.97 7.05
N ARG A 128 -6.06 24.01 6.92
CA ARG A 128 -6.17 22.86 7.84
C ARG A 128 -4.92 21.99 7.85
N ALA A 129 -4.33 21.74 6.69
CA ALA A 129 -3.09 20.97 6.55
C ALA A 129 -1.90 21.64 7.25
N ARG A 130 -1.75 22.97 7.09
CA ARG A 130 -0.68 23.75 7.74
C ARG A 130 -0.79 23.71 9.25
N GLU A 131 -2.02 23.88 9.76
CA GLU A 131 -2.30 23.77 11.19
C GLU A 131 -2.06 22.35 11.70
N GLY A 132 -2.45 21.32 10.93
CA GLY A 132 -2.19 19.92 11.24
C GLY A 132 -0.71 19.57 11.33
N ILE A 133 0.09 20.03 10.36
CA ILE A 133 1.56 19.88 10.35
C ILE A 133 2.16 20.53 11.59
N LEU A 134 1.82 21.80 11.87
CA LEU A 134 2.33 22.48 13.05
C LEU A 134 1.90 21.81 14.36
N SER A 135 0.63 21.43 14.46
CA SER A 135 0.07 20.71 15.60
C SER A 135 0.80 19.40 15.85
N THR A 136 1.16 18.67 14.79
CA THR A 136 1.96 17.45 14.87
C THR A 136 3.32 17.71 15.51
N LEU A 137 4.05 18.74 15.04
CA LEU A 137 5.34 19.13 15.61
C LEU A 137 5.19 19.51 17.09
N GLN A 138 4.20 20.34 17.42
CA GLN A 138 3.97 20.83 18.77
C GLN A 138 3.57 19.72 19.76
N LYS A 139 2.74 18.76 19.33
CA LYS A 139 2.40 17.57 20.13
C LYS A 139 3.62 16.73 20.51
N HIS A 140 4.70 16.79 19.71
CA HIS A 140 5.98 16.12 19.98
C HIS A 140 7.01 17.02 20.68
N GLY A 141 6.57 18.17 21.21
CA GLY A 141 7.41 19.12 21.93
C GLY A 141 8.38 19.90 21.03
N LEU A 142 8.08 19.99 19.73
CA LEU A 142 8.85 20.77 18.76
C LEU A 142 8.11 22.08 18.46
N PHE A 143 8.83 23.20 18.54
CA PHE A 143 8.33 24.54 18.24
C PHE A 143 7.02 24.93 18.97
N SER A 144 6.86 24.47 20.21
CA SER A 144 5.71 24.77 21.06
C SER A 144 5.82 26.13 21.75
N GLU A 145 7.06 26.61 21.94
CA GLU A 145 7.35 27.87 22.62
C GLU A 145 8.20 28.79 21.73
N ALA A 146 7.93 30.10 21.78
CA ALA A 146 8.71 31.09 21.05
C ALA A 146 10.18 31.06 21.49
N GLY A 147 11.10 31.10 20.53
CA GLY A 147 12.54 30.99 20.77
C GLY A 147 13.05 29.55 20.88
N GLN A 148 12.18 28.53 20.88
CA GLN A 148 12.61 27.15 20.83
C GLN A 148 13.33 26.85 19.50
N ARG A 149 14.46 26.15 19.58
CA ARG A 149 15.37 25.91 18.45
C ARG A 149 15.59 24.42 18.27
N HIS A 150 15.41 23.93 17.05
CA HIS A 150 15.71 22.53 16.67
C HIS A 150 16.33 22.48 15.27
N ASP A 151 17.23 21.52 15.04
CA ASP A 151 17.66 21.14 13.69
C ASP A 151 16.80 19.99 13.13
N LEU A 152 17.00 19.65 11.85
CA LEU A 152 16.25 18.57 11.19
C LEU A 152 16.46 17.20 11.89
N ALA A 153 17.66 16.89 12.35
CA ALA A 153 17.97 15.61 12.98
C ALA A 153 17.23 15.44 14.31
N GLN A 154 17.12 16.52 15.09
CA GLN A 154 16.33 16.58 16.32
C GLN A 154 14.84 16.43 16.04
N VAL A 155 14.32 17.09 14.99
CA VAL A 155 12.93 16.93 14.54
C VAL A 155 12.64 15.47 14.17
N MET A 156 13.48 14.86 13.33
CA MET A 156 13.34 13.46 12.92
C MET A 156 13.37 12.51 14.13
N THR A 157 14.33 12.72 15.04
CA THR A 157 14.48 11.90 16.25
C THR A 157 13.25 11.98 17.15
N ARG A 158 12.69 13.19 17.35
CA ARG A 158 11.51 13.41 18.19
C ARG A 158 10.24 12.82 17.60
N LEU A 159 10.11 12.79 16.27
CA LEU A 159 8.99 12.19 15.57
C LEU A 159 9.16 10.67 15.34
N GLY A 160 10.36 10.12 15.58
CA GLY A 160 10.69 8.74 15.20
C GLY A 160 10.69 8.54 13.68
N ALA A 161 10.89 9.60 12.90
CA ALA A 161 10.72 9.57 11.45
C ALA A 161 11.77 8.70 10.76
N GLN A 162 11.34 7.88 9.79
CA GLN A 162 12.25 7.10 8.95
C GLN A 162 13.12 8.02 8.05
N PRO A 163 14.33 7.59 7.67
CA PRO A 163 15.26 8.40 6.87
C PRO A 163 14.67 8.94 5.56
N GLN A 164 13.80 8.16 4.88
CA GLN A 164 13.20 8.60 3.61
C GLN A 164 12.33 9.86 3.73
N PHE A 165 11.81 10.17 4.93
CA PHE A 165 10.94 11.34 5.15
C PHE A 165 11.71 12.63 5.46
N ALA A 166 13.04 12.61 5.37
CA ALA A 166 13.86 13.81 5.61
C ALA A 166 13.53 14.96 4.64
N GLY A 167 13.29 14.66 3.35
CA GLY A 167 12.90 15.66 2.36
C GLY A 167 11.52 16.26 2.63
N LEU A 168 10.54 15.42 2.99
CA LEU A 168 9.20 15.87 3.39
C LEU A 168 9.25 16.79 4.62
N LEU A 169 10.02 16.43 5.64
CA LEU A 169 10.15 17.26 6.84
C LEU A 169 10.89 18.58 6.57
N ARG A 170 11.86 18.61 5.66
CA ARG A 170 12.46 19.88 5.20
C ARG A 170 11.42 20.79 4.55
N GLN A 171 10.54 20.23 3.73
CA GLN A 171 9.44 20.98 3.11
C GLN A 171 8.45 21.50 4.15
N TRP A 172 8.08 20.69 5.16
CA TRP A 172 7.24 21.14 6.28
C TRP A 172 7.86 22.36 6.98
N LEU A 173 9.16 22.29 7.31
CA LEU A 173 9.87 23.36 8.00
C LEU A 173 10.00 24.61 7.12
N ALA A 174 10.31 24.44 5.83
CA ALA A 174 10.40 25.54 4.88
C ALA A 174 9.05 26.26 4.70
N MET A 175 7.96 25.51 4.58
CA MET A 175 6.60 26.05 4.51
C MET A 175 6.25 26.86 5.77
N LEU A 176 6.58 26.33 6.96
CA LEU A 176 6.36 27.05 8.22
C LEU A 176 7.24 28.31 8.35
N CYS A 177 8.43 28.31 7.73
CA CYS A 177 9.27 29.51 7.60
C CYS A 177 8.63 30.57 6.72
N GLN A 178 8.09 30.18 5.55
CA GLN A 178 7.39 31.11 4.65
C GLN A 178 6.17 31.76 5.31
N GLN A 179 5.49 31.04 6.21
CA GLN A 179 4.36 31.55 7.00
C GLN A 179 4.75 32.41 8.20
N GLY A 180 6.06 32.62 8.43
CA GLY A 180 6.55 33.34 9.60
C GLY A 180 6.24 32.63 10.93
N ARG A 181 5.99 31.32 10.91
CA ARG A 181 5.87 30.50 12.14
C ARG A 181 7.24 30.09 12.65
N LEU A 182 8.16 29.82 11.74
CA LEU A 182 9.55 29.50 12.03
C LEU A 182 10.48 30.52 11.34
N GLN A 183 11.71 30.62 11.80
CA GLN A 183 12.79 31.29 11.09
C GLN A 183 13.97 30.33 10.96
N GLN A 184 14.51 30.20 9.75
CA GLN A 184 15.72 29.42 9.54
C GLN A 184 16.96 30.24 9.94
N ASP A 185 17.81 29.68 10.78
CA ASP A 185 19.10 30.22 11.24
C ASP A 185 20.19 29.16 11.06
N GLY A 186 20.85 29.20 9.90
CA GLY A 186 21.79 28.17 9.47
C GLY A 186 21.09 26.81 9.34
N GLN A 187 21.57 25.84 10.10
CA GLN A 187 21.02 24.47 10.13
C GLN A 187 19.84 24.29 11.10
N HIS A 188 19.47 25.34 11.83
CA HIS A 188 18.42 25.26 12.85
C HIS A 188 17.20 26.08 12.44
N TYR A 189 16.06 25.71 13.00
CA TYR A 189 14.80 26.41 12.88
C TYR A 189 14.42 26.95 14.25
N LEU A 190 14.01 28.22 14.28
CA LEU A 190 13.61 28.94 15.48
C LEU A 190 12.11 29.18 15.46
N ALA A 191 11.41 28.81 16.52
CA ALA A 191 10.00 29.13 16.69
C ALA A 191 9.81 30.64 16.91
N LEU A 192 8.98 31.27 16.08
CA LEU A 192 8.62 32.68 16.25
C LEU A 192 7.40 32.82 17.17
N PRO A 193 7.23 33.96 17.87
CA PRO A 193 6.03 34.23 18.63
C PRO A 193 4.79 34.06 17.75
N ALA A 194 3.75 33.41 18.28
CA ALA A 194 2.48 33.29 17.57
C ALA A 194 1.95 34.70 17.27
N GLN A 195 2.09 35.14 16.02
CA GLN A 195 1.31 36.27 15.55
C GLN A 195 -0.15 35.84 15.54
N ALA A 196 -1.06 36.76 15.87
CA ALA A 196 -2.49 36.52 15.72
C ALA A 196 -2.81 36.36 14.23
N LEU A 197 -2.58 35.17 13.70
CA LEU A 197 -3.19 34.74 12.46
C LEU A 197 -4.69 34.85 12.70
N GLN A 198 -5.38 35.59 11.84
CA GLN A 198 -6.82 35.45 11.72
C GLN A 198 -7.06 34.00 11.27
N ALA A 199 -7.25 33.12 12.24
CA ALA A 199 -7.80 31.79 12.02
C ALA A 199 -9.25 31.99 11.61
N ALA A 200 -9.48 32.32 10.34
CA ALA A 200 -10.73 31.96 9.73
C ALA A 200 -10.65 30.45 9.55
N GLY A 201 -11.14 29.70 10.54
CA GLY A 201 -11.49 28.30 10.32
C GLY A 201 -12.54 28.30 9.22
N GLN A 202 -12.08 28.19 7.98
CA GLN A 202 -12.97 28.21 6.83
C GLN A 202 -13.69 26.87 6.80
N MET A 203 -15.01 26.93 6.86
CA MET A 203 -15.83 25.74 6.75
C MET A 203 -15.65 25.17 5.34
N LEU A 204 -15.41 23.86 5.27
CA LEU A 204 -15.44 23.14 4.01
C LEU A 204 -16.84 23.25 3.40
N PRO A 205 -16.95 23.52 2.08
CA PRO A 205 -18.22 23.40 1.37
C PRO A 205 -18.87 22.03 1.55
N ASP A 206 -20.20 21.96 1.55
CA ASP A 206 -20.99 20.73 1.76
C ASP A 206 -20.88 19.70 0.61
N ALA A 207 -20.19 20.04 -0.49
CA ALA A 207 -19.97 19.14 -1.61
C ALA A 207 -19.29 17.84 -1.15
N GLU A 208 -19.77 16.69 -1.65
CA GLU A 208 -19.32 15.37 -1.21
C GLU A 208 -17.80 15.17 -1.36
N TRP A 209 -17.24 15.60 -2.49
CA TRP A 209 -15.79 15.52 -2.74
C TRP A 209 -15.00 16.37 -1.73
N SER A 210 -15.48 17.57 -1.42
CA SER A 210 -14.88 18.50 -0.45
C SER A 210 -14.85 17.90 0.96
N GLN A 211 -15.99 17.36 1.43
CA GLN A 211 -16.09 16.71 2.74
C GLN A 211 -15.26 15.43 2.82
N THR A 212 -15.22 14.65 1.73
CA THR A 212 -14.40 13.44 1.64
C THR A 212 -12.91 13.76 1.78
N LEU A 213 -12.41 14.76 1.06
CA LEU A 213 -11.02 15.20 1.19
C LEU A 213 -10.71 15.79 2.57
N GLY A 214 -11.67 16.49 3.18
CA GLY A 214 -11.55 16.99 4.54
C GLY A 214 -11.36 15.87 5.56
N THR A 215 -12.19 14.83 5.47
CA THR A 215 -12.11 13.65 6.35
C THR A 215 -10.82 12.86 6.14
N TYR A 216 -10.40 12.71 4.88
CA TYR A 216 -9.13 12.06 4.53
C TYR A 216 -7.91 12.82 5.10
N LEU A 217 -7.91 14.15 4.96
CA LEU A 217 -6.85 15.00 5.51
C LEU A 217 -6.80 14.90 7.04
N ASP A 218 -7.96 14.93 7.71
CA ASP A 218 -8.03 14.79 9.17
C ASP A 218 -7.43 13.46 9.64
N ALA A 219 -7.77 12.36 8.97
CA ALA A 219 -7.16 11.05 9.23
C ALA A 219 -5.63 11.12 9.05
N CYS A 220 -5.14 11.63 7.92
CA CYS A 220 -3.70 11.77 7.70
C CYS A 220 -3.00 12.55 8.82
N ILE A 221 -3.57 13.69 9.24
CA ILE A 221 -3.04 14.53 10.32
C ILE A 221 -3.01 13.78 11.65
N GLU A 222 -4.07 13.05 11.98
CA GLU A 222 -4.15 12.25 13.21
C GLU A 222 -3.10 11.13 13.25
N GLN A 223 -2.71 10.60 12.08
CA GLN A 223 -1.73 9.50 11.95
C GLN A 223 -0.34 9.95 11.46
N HIS A 224 -0.03 11.25 11.40
CA HIS A 224 1.27 11.74 10.89
C HIS A 224 2.47 11.07 11.57
N ALA A 225 2.43 10.84 12.89
CA ALA A 225 3.53 10.24 13.62
C ALA A 225 3.73 8.77 13.23
N GLU A 226 2.65 8.01 13.07
CA GLU A 226 2.63 6.63 12.60
C GLU A 226 3.10 6.53 11.14
N LEU A 227 2.66 7.46 10.28
CA LEU A 227 3.10 7.56 8.89
C LEU A 227 4.61 7.83 8.79
N LEU A 228 5.12 8.81 9.55
CA LEU A 228 6.55 9.13 9.61
C LEU A 228 7.39 7.98 10.16
N ARG A 229 6.88 7.23 11.15
CA ARG A 229 7.54 6.02 11.70
C ARG A 229 7.46 4.82 10.75
N GLY A 230 6.57 4.85 9.76
CA GLY A 230 6.23 3.74 8.88
C GLY A 230 5.45 2.62 9.58
N ASP A 231 4.77 2.97 10.68
CA ASP A 231 3.84 2.09 11.40
C ASP A 231 2.45 2.06 10.71
N CYS A 232 2.14 3.09 9.91
CA CYS A 232 0.93 3.19 9.09
C CYS A 232 1.30 3.30 7.61
N SER A 233 0.56 2.58 6.74
CA SER A 233 0.72 2.71 5.30
C SER A 233 -0.14 3.89 4.79
N PRO A 234 0.45 4.88 4.11
CA PRO A 234 -0.34 5.99 3.57
C PRO A 234 -1.29 5.54 2.46
N LEU A 235 -0.94 4.48 1.71
CA LEU A 235 -1.85 3.85 0.74
C LEU A 235 -3.11 3.28 1.41
N SER A 236 -3.03 2.88 2.69
CA SER A 236 -4.20 2.36 3.40
C SER A 236 -5.21 3.46 3.76
N LEU A 237 -4.75 4.70 3.95
CA LEU A 237 -5.61 5.87 4.14
C LEU A 237 -6.21 6.33 2.81
N LEU A 238 -5.42 6.30 1.73
CA LEU A 238 -5.87 6.72 0.40
C LEU A 238 -6.86 5.73 -0.23
N PHE A 239 -6.58 4.42 -0.15
CA PHE A 239 -7.34 3.36 -0.83
C PHE A 239 -8.24 2.54 0.12
N GLY A 240 -8.49 3.04 1.33
CA GLY A 240 -9.05 2.31 2.49
C GLY A 240 -10.17 1.30 2.21
N HIS A 241 -11.40 1.59 2.66
CA HIS A 241 -12.52 0.64 2.52
C HIS A 241 -13.45 0.96 1.35
N SER A 242 -13.37 2.18 0.83
CA SER A 242 -14.08 2.62 -0.36
C SER A 242 -13.10 3.35 -1.28
N ASP A 243 -13.43 3.41 -2.57
CA ASP A 243 -12.68 4.23 -3.53
C ASP A 243 -13.05 5.73 -3.41
N ALA A 244 -13.79 6.16 -2.37
CA ALA A 244 -14.36 7.51 -2.29
C ALA A 244 -13.29 8.62 -2.31
N VAL A 245 -12.19 8.46 -1.57
CA VAL A 245 -11.09 9.44 -1.54
C VAL A 245 -10.41 9.54 -2.91
N VAL A 246 -10.13 8.38 -3.52
CA VAL A 246 -9.54 8.29 -4.86
C VAL A 246 -10.46 8.93 -5.90
N GLN A 247 -11.76 8.66 -5.83
CA GLN A 247 -12.74 9.30 -6.71
C GLN A 247 -12.80 10.81 -6.46
N ALA A 248 -12.77 11.29 -5.22
CA ALA A 248 -12.75 12.71 -4.91
C ALA A 248 -11.49 13.42 -5.45
N LEU A 249 -10.31 12.80 -5.31
CA LEU A 249 -9.04 13.35 -5.81
C LEU A 249 -8.93 13.31 -7.33
N TYR A 250 -9.33 12.21 -7.96
CA TYR A 250 -8.97 11.91 -9.36
C TYR A 250 -10.13 11.96 -10.37
N SER A 251 -11.39 12.06 -9.92
CA SER A 251 -12.55 11.95 -10.81
C SER A 251 -13.65 12.98 -10.52
N ASN A 252 -14.17 13.00 -9.30
CA ASN A 252 -15.42 13.67 -8.94
C ASN A 252 -15.26 15.18 -8.68
N ASN A 253 -14.03 15.68 -8.46
CA ASN A 253 -13.86 17.11 -8.26
C ASN A 253 -14.10 17.88 -9.58
N PRO A 254 -14.67 19.10 -9.52
CA PRO A 254 -15.02 19.86 -10.71
C PRO A 254 -13.84 20.17 -11.64
N VAL A 255 -12.64 20.36 -11.06
CA VAL A 255 -11.41 20.68 -11.82
C VAL A 255 -11.06 19.55 -12.78
N LEU A 256 -10.94 18.32 -12.28
CA LEU A 256 -10.57 17.19 -13.13
C LEU A 256 -11.65 16.81 -14.13
N HIS A 257 -12.93 16.95 -13.77
CA HIS A 257 -13.99 16.79 -14.77
C HIS A 257 -13.86 17.80 -15.92
N CYS A 258 -13.59 19.07 -15.59
CA CYS A 258 -13.37 20.14 -16.57
C CYS A 258 -12.14 19.87 -17.45
N LEU A 259 -11.00 19.53 -16.84
CA LEU A 259 -9.75 19.29 -17.55
C LEU A 259 -9.75 17.99 -18.37
N ASN A 260 -10.35 16.91 -17.88
CA ASN A 260 -10.52 15.67 -18.66
C ASN A 260 -11.45 15.87 -19.86
N SER A 261 -12.49 16.69 -19.71
CA SER A 261 -13.35 17.09 -20.83
C SER A 261 -12.58 17.92 -21.86
N ALA A 262 -11.75 18.88 -21.42
CA ALA A 262 -10.87 19.67 -22.29
C ALA A 262 -9.88 18.78 -23.05
N LEU A 263 -9.26 17.82 -22.35
CA LEU A 263 -8.34 16.84 -22.91
C LEU A 263 -9.03 15.98 -23.98
N ALA A 264 -10.21 15.42 -23.67
CA ALA A 264 -10.95 14.57 -24.60
C ALA A 264 -11.46 15.32 -25.85
N GLN A 265 -11.91 16.56 -25.70
CA GLN A 265 -12.27 17.42 -26.84
C GLN A 265 -11.06 17.71 -27.73
N THR A 266 -9.91 17.95 -27.11
CA THR A 266 -8.64 18.17 -27.82
C THR A 266 -8.19 16.93 -28.57
N ALA A 267 -8.27 15.75 -27.94
CA ALA A 267 -7.98 14.47 -28.59
C ALA A 267 -8.88 14.23 -29.82
N LYS A 268 -10.18 14.55 -29.72
CA LYS A 268 -11.10 14.46 -30.87
C LYS A 268 -10.75 15.43 -31.99
N ALA A 269 -10.41 16.68 -31.66
CA ALA A 269 -9.99 17.66 -32.65
C ALA A 269 -8.71 17.22 -33.39
N LEU A 270 -7.76 16.63 -32.67
CA LEU A 270 -6.54 16.05 -33.23
C LEU A 270 -6.81 14.83 -34.12
N ALA A 271 -7.82 14.02 -33.79
CA ALA A 271 -8.24 12.90 -34.63
C ALA A 271 -8.81 13.38 -35.98
N GLY A 272 -9.49 14.53 -36.01
CA GLY A 272 -10.05 15.12 -37.22
C GLY A 272 -11.03 14.16 -37.90
N THR A 273 -10.73 13.73 -39.13
CA THR A 273 -11.53 12.75 -39.89
C THR A 273 -10.94 11.33 -39.88
N ARG A 274 -9.83 11.11 -39.18
CA ARG A 274 -9.16 9.80 -39.13
C ARG A 274 -10.00 8.78 -38.38
N ARG A 275 -9.87 7.52 -38.79
CA ARG A 275 -10.64 6.38 -38.25
C ARG A 275 -9.72 5.26 -37.73
N ASP A 276 -8.43 5.55 -37.64
CA ASP A 276 -7.37 4.58 -37.39
C ASP A 276 -6.46 4.98 -36.21
N LEU A 277 -6.97 5.82 -35.31
CA LEU A 277 -6.20 6.42 -34.23
C LEU A 277 -5.72 5.36 -33.22
N ARG A 278 -4.42 5.37 -32.89
CA ARG A 278 -3.83 4.57 -31.82
C ARG A 278 -3.49 5.45 -30.62
N VAL A 279 -4.05 5.11 -29.47
CA VAL A 279 -3.85 5.86 -28.22
C VAL A 279 -3.15 4.99 -27.20
N LEU A 280 -2.14 5.53 -26.53
CA LEU A 280 -1.54 4.95 -25.33
C LEU A 280 -1.88 5.84 -24.14
N GLU A 281 -2.50 5.29 -23.10
CA GLU A 281 -2.70 5.97 -21.82
C GLU A 281 -1.74 5.38 -20.78
N VAL A 282 -0.90 6.23 -20.21
CA VAL A 282 0.17 5.90 -19.25
C VAL A 282 -0.32 6.25 -17.84
N GLY A 283 -0.21 5.31 -16.90
CA GLY A 283 -0.67 5.51 -15.52
C GLY A 283 -2.18 5.79 -15.46
N ALA A 284 -2.97 5.02 -16.21
CA ALA A 284 -4.38 5.28 -16.39
C ALA A 284 -5.20 5.06 -15.10
N GLY A 285 -4.65 4.33 -14.11
CA GLY A 285 -5.16 4.19 -12.76
C GLY A 285 -6.64 3.80 -12.72
N THR A 286 -7.46 4.66 -12.13
CA THR A 286 -8.91 4.40 -11.96
C THR A 286 -9.74 4.49 -13.26
N GLY A 287 -9.10 4.83 -14.37
CA GLY A 287 -9.73 5.06 -15.67
C GLY A 287 -10.58 6.32 -15.75
N ALA A 288 -10.34 7.30 -14.86
CA ALA A 288 -11.11 8.54 -14.83
C ALA A 288 -11.02 9.32 -16.16
N THR A 289 -9.82 9.45 -16.72
CA THR A 289 -9.59 10.07 -18.03
C THR A 289 -10.10 9.18 -19.17
N THR A 290 -9.85 7.86 -19.10
CA THR A 290 -10.37 6.87 -20.05
C THR A 290 -11.88 6.98 -20.27
N ARG A 291 -12.68 7.17 -19.20
CA ARG A 291 -14.15 7.35 -19.28
C ARG A 291 -14.56 8.56 -20.12
N HIS A 292 -13.72 9.58 -20.23
CA HIS A 292 -13.98 10.76 -21.07
C HIS A 292 -13.48 10.55 -22.50
N LEU A 293 -12.34 9.86 -22.67
CA LEU A 293 -11.72 9.65 -23.97
C LEU A 293 -12.46 8.65 -24.86
N LEU A 294 -12.84 7.48 -24.33
CA LEU A 294 -13.42 6.42 -25.15
C LEU A 294 -14.70 6.85 -25.88
N PRO A 295 -15.72 7.46 -25.22
CA PRO A 295 -16.91 7.91 -25.93
C PRO A 295 -16.63 9.03 -26.94
N MET A 296 -15.64 9.88 -26.66
CA MET A 296 -15.28 10.98 -27.56
C MET A 296 -14.55 10.50 -28.81
N LEU A 297 -13.84 9.38 -28.73
CA LEU A 297 -13.00 8.83 -29.78
C LEU A 297 -13.56 7.55 -30.41
N GLU A 298 -14.76 7.10 -30.04
CA GLU A 298 -15.36 5.81 -30.46
C GLU A 298 -15.24 5.57 -31.98
N GLU A 299 -15.63 6.55 -32.78
CA GLU A 299 -15.57 6.42 -34.24
C GLU A 299 -14.16 6.59 -34.82
N HIS A 300 -13.16 6.96 -34.02
CA HIS A 300 -11.81 7.31 -34.47
C HIS A 300 -10.76 6.24 -34.12
N LEU A 301 -11.02 5.39 -33.13
CA LEU A 301 -10.04 4.46 -32.56
C LEU A 301 -9.86 3.19 -33.42
N SER A 302 -8.59 2.89 -33.75
CA SER A 302 -8.19 1.52 -34.12
C SER A 302 -7.70 0.73 -32.90
N GLU A 303 -7.05 1.42 -31.95
CA GLU A 303 -6.47 0.81 -30.77
C GLU A 303 -6.43 1.81 -29.62
N TYR A 304 -6.81 1.36 -28.42
CA TYR A 304 -6.62 2.08 -27.18
C TYR A 304 -5.84 1.18 -26.21
N ARG A 305 -4.64 1.60 -25.81
CA ARG A 305 -3.82 0.86 -24.87
C ARG A 305 -3.87 1.53 -23.50
N PHE A 306 -4.60 0.91 -22.59
CA PHE A 306 -4.66 1.28 -21.19
C PHE A 306 -3.46 0.66 -20.46
N THR A 307 -2.64 1.50 -19.82
CA THR A 307 -1.47 1.00 -19.09
C THR A 307 -1.36 1.60 -17.70
N ASP A 308 -0.83 0.80 -16.78
CA ASP A 308 -0.58 1.17 -15.40
C ASP A 308 0.58 0.32 -14.86
N VAL A 309 1.11 0.68 -13.69
CA VAL A 309 2.11 -0.11 -12.94
C VAL A 309 1.45 -1.14 -12.02
N SER A 310 0.13 -1.07 -11.84
CA SER A 310 -0.63 -1.98 -10.98
C SER A 310 -1.59 -2.86 -11.74
N ASN A 311 -1.48 -4.18 -11.56
CA ASN A 311 -2.41 -5.15 -12.15
C ASN A 311 -3.85 -4.95 -11.66
N LEU A 312 -4.04 -4.40 -10.46
CA LEU A 312 -5.36 -4.08 -9.93
C LEU A 312 -6.13 -3.15 -10.88
N PHE A 313 -5.50 -2.07 -11.31
CA PHE A 313 -6.12 -1.11 -12.22
C PHE A 313 -6.34 -1.71 -13.61
N LEU A 314 -5.42 -2.55 -14.09
CA LEU A 314 -5.58 -3.25 -15.36
C LEU A 314 -6.78 -4.19 -15.35
N THR A 315 -6.94 -5.01 -14.31
CA THR A 315 -8.09 -5.92 -14.13
C THR A 315 -9.39 -5.13 -14.00
N GLN A 316 -9.41 -4.09 -13.17
CA GLN A 316 -10.58 -3.20 -13.05
C GLN A 316 -10.95 -2.54 -14.37
N ALA A 317 -9.97 -2.12 -15.17
CA ALA A 317 -10.23 -1.51 -16.48
C ALA A 317 -10.81 -2.53 -17.47
N GLN A 318 -10.33 -3.77 -17.49
CA GLN A 318 -10.90 -4.84 -18.32
C GLN A 318 -12.38 -5.07 -18.01
N GLU A 319 -12.76 -5.05 -16.73
CA GLU A 319 -14.16 -5.18 -16.31
C GLU A 319 -15.00 -3.95 -16.67
N HIS A 320 -14.55 -2.75 -16.31
CA HIS A 320 -15.31 -1.51 -16.50
C HIS A 320 -15.47 -1.12 -17.98
N PHE A 321 -14.49 -1.45 -18.82
CA PHE A 321 -14.46 -1.07 -20.23
C PHE A 321 -14.65 -2.26 -21.17
N ALA A 322 -15.18 -3.39 -20.70
CA ALA A 322 -15.44 -4.59 -21.50
C ALA A 322 -16.27 -4.34 -22.78
N ALA A 323 -17.06 -3.25 -22.82
CA ALA A 323 -17.83 -2.84 -23.99
C ALA A 323 -16.96 -2.27 -25.15
N TRP A 324 -15.68 -2.04 -24.94
CA TRP A 324 -14.76 -1.39 -25.88
C TRP A 324 -13.73 -2.39 -26.41
N PRO A 325 -14.01 -3.06 -27.55
CA PRO A 325 -13.12 -4.11 -28.08
C PRO A 325 -11.75 -3.57 -28.56
N GLN A 326 -11.64 -2.27 -28.82
CA GLN A 326 -10.38 -1.62 -29.17
C GLN A 326 -9.46 -1.41 -27.96
N LEU A 327 -9.98 -1.53 -26.74
CA LEU A 327 -9.22 -1.33 -25.51
C LEU A 327 -8.44 -2.60 -25.14
N THR A 328 -7.14 -2.45 -24.92
CA THR A 328 -6.26 -3.49 -24.41
C THR A 328 -5.53 -2.99 -23.18
N CYS A 329 -5.33 -3.85 -22.19
CA CYS A 329 -4.62 -3.52 -20.95
C CYS A 329 -3.23 -4.16 -20.95
N SER A 330 -2.20 -3.40 -20.56
CA SER A 330 -0.84 -3.93 -20.37
C SER A 330 -0.07 -3.14 -19.32
N MET A 331 0.89 -3.79 -18.67
CA MET A 331 1.78 -3.14 -17.71
C MET A 331 2.71 -2.14 -18.41
N LEU A 332 2.92 -0.96 -17.83
CA LEU A 332 3.94 0.00 -18.27
C LEU A 332 4.45 0.82 -17.08
N ASP A 333 5.75 0.72 -16.79
CA ASP A 333 6.41 1.55 -15.79
C ASP A 333 7.30 2.59 -16.49
N VAL A 334 6.99 3.88 -16.31
CA VAL A 334 7.74 5.01 -16.87
C VAL A 334 9.18 5.08 -16.37
N ASN A 335 9.50 4.40 -15.26
CA ASN A 335 10.83 4.32 -14.67
C ASN A 335 11.67 3.19 -15.26
N GLN A 336 11.06 2.16 -15.85
CA GLN A 336 11.76 1.05 -16.48
C GLN A 336 12.16 1.33 -17.93
N PRO A 337 13.20 0.65 -18.45
CA PRO A 337 13.49 0.69 -19.87
C PRO A 337 12.33 0.17 -20.72
N VAL A 338 12.10 0.81 -21.87
CA VAL A 338 10.98 0.44 -22.75
C VAL A 338 11.31 -0.81 -23.57
N ASP A 339 10.44 -1.82 -23.50
CA ASP A 339 10.43 -2.93 -24.44
C ASP A 339 9.60 -2.58 -25.67
N PHE A 340 10.26 -2.03 -26.70
CA PHE A 340 9.61 -1.62 -27.95
C PHE A 340 8.87 -2.75 -28.67
N SER A 341 9.15 -4.02 -28.38
CA SER A 341 8.46 -5.15 -29.00
C SER A 341 7.01 -5.32 -28.53
N GLN A 342 6.66 -4.73 -27.39
CA GLN A 342 5.30 -4.77 -26.83
C GLN A 342 4.39 -3.66 -27.39
N HIS A 343 4.94 -2.78 -28.23
CA HIS A 343 4.25 -1.61 -28.77
C HIS A 343 4.11 -1.67 -30.31
N PRO A 344 3.14 -0.96 -30.89
CA PRO A 344 2.96 -0.90 -32.34
C PRO A 344 4.21 -0.37 -33.05
N ALA A 345 4.67 -1.07 -34.08
CA ALA A 345 5.86 -0.69 -34.84
C ALA A 345 5.77 0.69 -35.51
N GLN A 346 4.56 1.18 -35.79
CA GLN A 346 4.34 2.50 -36.39
C GLN A 346 4.19 3.62 -35.32
N GLY A 347 4.29 3.28 -34.04
CA GLY A 347 4.05 4.17 -32.91
C GLY A 347 2.57 4.52 -32.67
N TYR A 348 2.34 5.28 -31.61
CA TYR A 348 1.04 5.83 -31.23
C TYR A 348 0.80 7.21 -31.84
N ASP A 349 -0.46 7.54 -32.09
CA ASP A 349 -0.89 8.87 -32.51
C ASP A 349 -0.92 9.84 -31.33
N LEU A 350 -1.47 9.36 -30.22
CA LEU A 350 -1.62 10.09 -28.97
C LEU A 350 -1.02 9.27 -27.82
N VAL A 351 -0.23 9.92 -26.98
CA VAL A 351 0.14 9.42 -25.65
C VAL A 351 -0.52 10.33 -24.63
N VAL A 352 -1.27 9.75 -23.71
CA VAL A 352 -1.99 10.44 -22.64
C VAL A 352 -1.32 10.07 -21.32
N ALA A 353 -1.00 11.07 -20.50
CA ALA A 353 -0.44 10.88 -19.18
C ALA A 353 -1.09 11.88 -18.22
N VAL A 354 -1.83 11.39 -17.22
CA VAL A 354 -2.61 12.23 -16.30
C VAL A 354 -2.21 11.92 -14.87
N ASN A 355 -1.63 12.91 -14.17
CA ASN A 355 -1.15 12.83 -12.78
C ASN A 355 -0.32 11.56 -12.53
N VAL A 356 0.71 11.35 -13.36
CA VAL A 356 1.60 10.18 -13.30
C VAL A 356 3.06 10.54 -13.51
N MET A 357 3.34 11.58 -14.30
CA MET A 357 4.72 11.88 -14.69
C MET A 357 5.51 12.50 -13.54
N HIS A 358 4.86 13.03 -12.51
CA HIS A 358 5.54 13.44 -11.27
C HIS A 358 6.19 12.25 -10.53
N ASP A 359 5.67 11.03 -10.67
CA ASP A 359 6.25 9.80 -10.09
C ASP A 359 7.45 9.27 -10.89
N ALA A 360 7.78 9.88 -12.03
CA ALA A 360 8.98 9.51 -12.76
C ALA A 360 10.22 9.87 -11.93
N ALA A 361 11.16 8.93 -11.77
CA ALA A 361 12.46 9.16 -11.15
C ALA A 361 13.24 10.24 -11.92
N HIS A 362 13.05 10.35 -13.23
CA HIS A 362 13.62 11.44 -14.02
C HIS A 362 12.67 11.86 -15.14
N VAL A 363 11.99 13.00 -14.98
CA VAL A 363 10.89 13.44 -15.86
C VAL A 363 11.32 13.51 -17.32
N THR A 364 12.42 14.23 -17.64
CA THR A 364 12.91 14.36 -19.02
C THR A 364 13.28 13.01 -19.65
N ARG A 365 13.81 12.06 -18.87
CA ARG A 365 14.20 10.73 -19.35
C ARG A 365 12.96 9.93 -19.73
N SER A 366 11.96 9.93 -18.86
CA SER A 366 10.68 9.24 -19.10
C SER A 366 9.90 9.89 -20.25
N LEU A 367 9.89 11.22 -20.36
CA LEU A 367 9.30 11.92 -21.51
C LEU A 367 10.01 11.57 -22.83
N LYS A 368 11.34 11.42 -22.85
CA LYS A 368 12.07 10.93 -24.03
C LYS A 368 11.69 9.49 -24.40
N ARG A 369 11.39 8.63 -23.43
CA ARG A 369 10.86 7.28 -23.69
C ARG A 369 9.47 7.34 -24.33
N LEU A 370 8.57 8.20 -23.82
CA LEU A 370 7.24 8.40 -24.40
C LEU A 370 7.31 9.02 -25.80
N HIS A 371 8.25 9.95 -26.05
CA HIS A 371 8.54 10.47 -27.39
C HIS A 371 8.85 9.32 -28.35
N ARG A 372 9.65 8.34 -27.91
CA ARG A 372 10.02 7.16 -28.70
C ARG A 372 8.91 6.14 -28.94
N LEU A 373 7.77 6.28 -28.27
CA LEU A 373 6.58 5.47 -28.49
C LEU A 373 5.57 6.15 -29.43
N LEU A 374 5.69 7.46 -29.62
CA LEU A 374 4.88 8.19 -30.59
C LEU A 374 5.37 7.94 -32.01
N ARG A 375 4.45 8.12 -32.97
CA ARG A 375 4.85 8.38 -34.35
C ARG A 375 5.40 9.81 -34.48
N SER A 376 6.18 10.04 -35.54
CA SER A 376 6.62 11.39 -35.89
C SER A 376 5.41 12.33 -36.04
N GLY A 377 5.42 13.46 -35.32
CA GLY A 377 4.30 14.41 -35.28
C GLY A 377 3.09 13.96 -34.45
N GLY A 378 3.19 12.85 -33.71
CA GLY A 378 2.22 12.44 -32.69
C GLY A 378 2.17 13.42 -31.52
N HIS A 379 1.15 13.32 -30.68
CA HIS A 379 0.91 14.29 -29.59
C HIS A 379 0.99 13.64 -28.22
N LEU A 380 1.59 14.37 -27.28
CA LEU A 380 1.54 14.09 -25.85
C LEU A 380 0.46 14.98 -25.22
N LEU A 381 -0.50 14.36 -24.56
CA LEU A 381 -1.55 15.01 -23.78
C LEU A 381 -1.22 14.76 -22.31
N LEU A 382 -0.74 15.79 -21.63
CA LEU A 382 -0.31 15.72 -20.24
C LEU A 382 -1.32 16.49 -19.37
N LEU A 383 -1.76 15.94 -18.25
CA LEU A 383 -2.53 16.68 -17.25
C LEU A 383 -1.86 16.47 -15.91
N GLU A 384 -1.34 17.53 -15.30
CA GLU A 384 -0.61 17.44 -14.04
C GLU A 384 -1.03 18.55 -13.08
N ALA A 385 -1.01 18.24 -11.79
CA ALA A 385 -0.96 19.27 -10.77
C ALA A 385 0.35 20.07 -10.90
N THR A 386 0.23 21.39 -10.80
CA THR A 386 1.35 22.32 -11.02
C THR A 386 1.60 23.24 -9.83
N GLU A 387 0.79 23.11 -8.78
CA GLU A 387 1.05 23.76 -7.50
C GLU A 387 2.08 22.96 -6.73
N ARG A 388 3.19 23.61 -6.37
CA ARG A 388 4.36 22.95 -5.77
C ARG A 388 4.43 23.12 -4.27
N ASP A 389 3.69 24.08 -3.71
CA ASP A 389 3.72 24.44 -2.29
C ASP A 389 2.40 24.05 -1.59
N SER A 390 1.74 22.99 -2.07
CA SER A 390 0.50 22.50 -1.47
C SER A 390 0.75 21.86 -0.10
N ALA A 391 0.26 22.51 0.95
CA ALA A 391 0.30 21.97 2.30
C ALA A 391 -0.56 20.71 2.42
N LEU A 392 -1.67 20.63 1.68
CA LEU A 392 -2.49 19.43 1.62
C LEU A 392 -1.67 18.23 1.15
N GLN A 393 -0.90 18.37 0.05
CA GLN A 393 -0.04 17.30 -0.44
C GLN A 393 0.98 16.91 0.64
N LEU A 394 1.67 17.89 1.23
CA LEU A 394 2.64 17.65 2.29
C LEU A 394 2.06 16.94 3.52
N ALA A 395 0.78 17.16 3.84
CA ALA A 395 0.10 16.53 4.96
C ALA A 395 -0.61 15.21 4.62
N SER A 396 -0.60 14.75 3.36
CA SER A 396 -1.36 13.57 2.94
C SER A 396 -0.65 12.72 1.87
N ILE A 397 -0.85 12.99 0.59
CA ILE A 397 -0.28 12.18 -0.51
C ILE A 397 1.25 12.26 -0.60
N GLY A 398 1.89 13.26 0.02
CA GLY A 398 3.34 13.38 0.13
C GLY A 398 4.01 12.24 0.91
N PHE A 399 3.25 11.44 1.65
CA PHE A 399 3.73 10.19 2.25
C PHE A 399 3.80 9.02 1.24
N ILE A 400 3.06 9.10 0.12
CA ILE A 400 2.90 8.05 -0.91
C ILE A 400 3.83 8.30 -2.10
N GLU A 401 3.76 9.51 -2.67
CA GLU A 401 4.39 9.90 -3.95
C GLU A 401 5.91 9.97 -3.88
N GLY A 402 6.52 9.35 -2.86
CA GLY A 402 7.95 9.11 -2.78
C GLY A 402 8.73 10.37 -3.10
N LEU A 403 8.49 11.47 -2.36
CA LEU A 403 9.14 12.79 -2.44
C LEU A 403 10.68 12.73 -2.20
N SER A 404 11.33 11.68 -2.67
CA SER A 404 12.69 11.27 -2.37
C SER A 404 13.33 10.43 -3.49
N ASN A 405 12.56 9.85 -4.43
CA ASN A 405 13.10 8.97 -5.47
C ASN A 405 13.40 9.67 -6.81
N PHE A 406 13.26 10.99 -6.89
CA PHE A 406 13.66 11.76 -8.08
C PHE A 406 15.18 11.94 -8.14
N GLU A 407 15.74 11.77 -9.35
CA GLU A 407 17.15 11.85 -9.71
C GLU A 407 17.45 13.08 -10.58
N ASP A 408 16.50 14.00 -10.73
CA ASP A 408 16.60 15.20 -11.57
C ASP A 408 16.64 16.49 -10.72
N GLU A 409 16.42 17.65 -11.35
CA GLU A 409 16.49 18.99 -10.73
C GLU A 409 15.59 19.17 -9.50
N ARG A 410 14.58 18.30 -9.31
CA ARG A 410 13.73 18.29 -8.11
C ARG A 410 14.48 17.94 -6.83
N SER A 411 15.63 17.27 -6.95
CA SER A 411 16.53 17.01 -5.82
C SER A 411 17.12 18.26 -5.18
N GLU A 412 17.09 19.40 -5.86
CA GLU A 412 17.60 20.66 -5.35
C GLU A 412 16.69 21.30 -4.28
N ASP A 413 15.38 21.08 -4.37
CA ASP A 413 14.37 21.68 -3.48
C ASP A 413 13.44 20.66 -2.80
N ASP A 414 13.70 19.36 -2.98
CA ASP A 414 12.94 18.21 -2.46
C ASP A 414 11.47 18.13 -2.96
N LYS A 415 11.07 18.89 -3.98
CA LYS A 415 9.66 18.95 -4.43
C LYS A 415 9.41 18.05 -5.64
N ALA A 416 8.56 17.03 -5.50
CA ALA A 416 8.23 16.12 -6.61
C ALA A 416 7.45 16.81 -7.74
N MET A 417 6.62 17.80 -7.40
CA MET A 417 5.79 18.52 -8.35
C MET A 417 6.61 19.59 -9.11
N LEU A 418 6.36 19.67 -10.42
CA LEU A 418 6.87 20.74 -11.28
C LEU A 418 5.79 21.80 -11.48
N ASP A 419 6.21 23.07 -11.50
CA ASP A 419 5.35 24.17 -11.91
C ASP A 419 5.27 24.22 -13.44
N LEU A 420 4.35 25.03 -13.96
CA LEU A 420 4.12 25.14 -15.39
C LEU A 420 5.40 25.51 -16.20
N PRO A 421 6.25 26.47 -15.76
CA PRO A 421 7.52 26.74 -16.43
C PRO A 421 8.50 25.56 -16.47
N ARG A 422 8.66 24.83 -15.36
CA ARG A 422 9.52 23.63 -15.32
C ARG A 422 8.97 22.50 -16.19
N TRP A 423 7.65 22.29 -16.20
CA TRP A 423 7.01 21.35 -17.12
C TRP A 423 7.30 21.70 -18.59
N ARG A 424 7.16 22.98 -18.97
CA ARG A 424 7.49 23.43 -20.32
C ARG A 424 8.93 23.13 -20.69
N THR A 425 9.86 23.42 -19.80
CA THR A 425 11.30 23.15 -19.97
C THR A 425 11.55 21.65 -20.16
N ALA A 426 10.98 20.81 -19.30
CA ALA A 426 11.15 19.36 -19.36
C ALA A 426 10.56 18.75 -20.64
N VAL A 427 9.39 19.21 -21.07
CA VAL A 427 8.74 18.79 -22.33
C VAL A 427 9.59 19.17 -23.53
N GLN A 428 10.08 20.41 -23.60
CA GLN A 428 10.94 20.87 -24.70
C GLN A 428 12.28 20.15 -24.75
N ALA A 429 12.92 19.93 -23.60
CA ALA A 429 14.16 19.17 -23.49
C ALA A 429 14.02 17.69 -23.89
N SER A 430 12.77 17.21 -24.00
CA SER A 430 12.43 15.83 -24.37
C SER A 430 12.07 15.65 -25.85
N GLY A 431 12.25 16.68 -26.69
CA GLY A 431 11.99 16.60 -28.13
C GLY A 431 10.56 16.93 -28.55
N PHE A 432 9.81 17.62 -27.69
CA PHE A 432 8.46 18.07 -28.01
C PHE A 432 8.40 19.58 -28.23
N SER A 433 7.63 20.02 -29.21
CA SER A 433 7.18 21.41 -29.28
C SER A 433 5.98 21.61 -28.35
N TRP A 434 5.99 22.74 -27.64
CA TRP A 434 4.88 23.13 -26.76
C TRP A 434 3.74 23.72 -27.58
N VAL A 435 2.55 23.12 -27.54
CA VAL A 435 1.39 23.58 -28.33
C VAL A 435 0.51 24.51 -27.49
N MET A 436 0.11 24.08 -26.29
CA MET A 436 -0.73 24.86 -25.40
C MET A 436 -0.72 24.32 -23.96
N ASN A 437 -1.20 25.16 -23.04
CA ASN A 437 -1.71 24.75 -21.74
C ASN A 437 -3.08 25.36 -21.47
N TRP A 438 -3.87 24.67 -20.66
CA TRP A 438 -5.17 25.08 -20.17
C TRP A 438 -5.30 24.73 -18.68
N PRO A 439 -5.66 25.68 -17.80
CA PRO A 439 -5.85 27.12 -18.05
C PRO A 439 -4.58 27.81 -18.58
N GLN A 440 -4.71 29.04 -19.09
CA GLN A 440 -3.57 29.77 -19.64
C GLN A 440 -2.63 30.32 -18.56
N GLN A 441 -3.18 30.73 -17.42
CA GLN A 441 -2.46 31.37 -16.33
C GLN A 441 -1.81 30.31 -15.44
N ALA A 442 -0.54 30.51 -15.07
CA ALA A 442 0.17 29.58 -14.20
C ALA A 442 -0.43 29.51 -12.79
N ASP A 443 -0.91 30.65 -12.27
CA ASP A 443 -1.46 30.79 -10.91
C ASP A 443 -3.01 30.65 -10.88
N ASP A 444 -3.58 29.84 -11.78
CA ASP A 444 -5.03 29.62 -11.85
C ASP A 444 -5.53 28.80 -10.64
N SER A 445 -6.76 29.08 -10.19
CA SER A 445 -7.38 28.38 -9.05
C SER A 445 -7.60 26.90 -9.25
N MET A 446 -7.55 26.41 -10.50
CA MET A 446 -7.55 24.98 -10.78
C MET A 446 -6.31 24.27 -10.21
N ARG A 447 -5.17 24.97 -10.04
CA ARG A 447 -3.89 24.44 -9.51
C ARG A 447 -3.31 23.25 -10.30
N GLN A 448 -3.90 22.96 -11.46
CA GLN A 448 -3.54 21.88 -12.37
C GLN A 448 -3.67 22.39 -13.81
N HIS A 449 -2.90 21.78 -14.70
CA HIS A 449 -2.87 22.17 -16.11
C HIS A 449 -2.98 20.95 -17.00
N PHE A 450 -3.88 21.03 -17.98
CA PHE A 450 -3.81 20.25 -19.20
C PHE A 450 -2.80 20.91 -20.15
N MET A 451 -1.85 20.14 -20.66
CA MET A 451 -0.76 20.56 -21.52
C MET A 451 -0.73 19.68 -22.77
N LEU A 452 -0.61 20.31 -23.94
CA LEU A 452 -0.50 19.63 -25.22
C LEU A 452 0.87 19.89 -25.82
N ALA A 453 1.56 18.82 -26.21
CA ALA A 453 2.85 18.87 -26.86
C ALA A 453 2.88 18.00 -28.12
N ARG A 454 3.68 18.36 -29.12
CA ARG A 454 3.83 17.59 -30.38
C ARG A 454 5.25 17.05 -30.50
N ALA A 455 5.39 15.77 -30.81
CA ALA A 455 6.70 15.14 -30.99
C ALA A 455 7.36 15.67 -32.28
N GLU A 456 8.53 16.30 -32.13
CA GLU A 456 9.35 16.80 -33.24
C GLU A 456 10.48 15.83 -33.57
N GLY A 457 10.93 15.84 -34.82
CA GLY A 457 11.99 14.96 -35.31
C GLY A 457 11.55 13.49 -35.40
N ILE A 458 12.54 12.59 -35.48
CA ILE A 458 12.29 11.14 -35.54
C ILE A 458 11.93 10.65 -34.13
N SER A 459 10.69 10.19 -33.97
CA SER A 459 10.21 9.61 -32.72
C SER A 459 10.68 8.16 -32.54
N HIS A 460 10.43 7.30 -33.52
CA HIS A 460 10.87 5.90 -33.50
C HIS A 460 11.50 5.53 -34.86
N LEU A 461 12.25 4.43 -34.87
CA LEU A 461 12.84 3.89 -36.10
C LEU A 461 11.79 3.11 -36.90
N ASP A 462 11.65 3.44 -38.18
CA ASP A 462 10.94 2.58 -39.14
C ASP A 462 11.88 1.43 -39.52
N LEU A 463 11.79 0.33 -38.77
CA LEU A 463 12.65 -0.84 -38.97
C LEU A 463 12.43 -1.51 -40.33
N ALA A 464 11.24 -1.36 -40.94
CA ALA A 464 10.97 -1.88 -42.27
C ALA A 464 11.71 -1.05 -43.33
N ALA A 465 11.63 0.28 -43.25
CA ALA A 465 12.39 1.16 -44.13
C ALA A 465 13.91 0.96 -43.96
N VAL A 466 14.39 0.82 -42.72
CA VAL A 466 15.80 0.51 -42.43
C VAL A 466 16.23 -0.81 -43.09
N ALA A 467 15.40 -1.86 -43.02
CA ALA A 467 15.71 -3.14 -43.65
C ALA A 467 15.73 -3.03 -45.19
N ASP A 468 14.86 -2.21 -45.79
CA ASP A 468 14.77 -2.00 -47.23
C ASP A 468 15.95 -1.19 -47.79
N HIS A 469 16.62 -0.36 -46.98
CA HIS A 469 17.79 0.42 -47.38
C HIS A 469 19.12 -0.36 -47.33
N LEU A 470 19.15 -1.54 -46.73
CA LEU A 470 20.37 -2.36 -46.62
C LEU A 470 20.93 -2.71 -48.01
N GLU A 471 22.25 -2.64 -48.17
CA GLU A 471 22.86 -3.00 -49.43
C GLU A 471 22.62 -4.50 -49.72
N PRO A 472 22.30 -4.86 -50.97
CA PRO A 472 21.96 -6.23 -51.30
C PRO A 472 23.14 -7.18 -51.07
N HIS A 473 22.93 -8.18 -50.21
CA HIS A 473 23.82 -9.34 -50.06
C HIS A 473 23.42 -10.43 -51.08
N PRO A 474 24.36 -11.19 -51.69
CA PRO A 474 24.06 -12.22 -52.69
C PRO A 474 22.98 -13.23 -52.27
N ALA A 475 22.93 -13.58 -50.97
CA ALA A 475 21.99 -14.53 -50.40
C ALA A 475 20.77 -13.89 -49.68
N ARG A 476 20.62 -12.55 -49.70
CA ARG A 476 19.74 -11.75 -48.81
C ARG A 476 20.11 -11.90 -47.33
N TRP A 477 20.04 -10.83 -46.55
CA TRP A 477 20.31 -10.89 -45.11
C TRP A 477 19.21 -11.69 -44.38
N PRO A 478 19.53 -12.77 -43.64
CA PRO A 478 18.57 -13.45 -42.77
C PRO A 478 18.43 -12.65 -41.47
N LEU A 479 17.86 -11.45 -41.55
CA LEU A 479 17.92 -10.45 -40.48
C LEU A 479 16.55 -10.17 -39.86
N ALA A 480 16.50 -10.19 -38.53
CA ALA A 480 15.44 -9.60 -37.73
C ALA A 480 15.95 -8.31 -37.07
N LEU A 481 15.18 -7.23 -37.18
CA LEU A 481 15.50 -5.95 -36.54
C LEU A 481 14.59 -5.70 -35.34
N ARG A 482 15.15 -5.14 -34.27
CA ARG A 482 14.38 -4.61 -33.15
C ARG A 482 14.99 -3.31 -32.63
N GLN A 483 14.12 -2.41 -32.18
CA GLN A 483 14.55 -1.24 -31.43
C GLN A 483 14.76 -1.62 -29.96
N VAL A 484 15.82 -1.11 -29.35
CA VAL A 484 16.12 -1.25 -27.92
C VAL A 484 16.43 0.12 -27.32
N GLU A 485 16.30 0.25 -26.00
CA GLU A 485 16.64 1.51 -25.33
C GLU A 485 18.15 1.76 -25.35
N GLN A 486 18.94 0.70 -25.11
CA GLN A 486 20.40 0.69 -25.13
C GLN A 486 20.92 -0.66 -25.67
N VAL A 487 22.06 -0.62 -26.35
CA VAL A 487 22.80 -1.83 -26.75
C VAL A 487 23.69 -2.28 -25.60
N VAL A 488 23.53 -3.53 -25.14
CA VAL A 488 24.37 -4.11 -24.08
C VAL A 488 25.59 -4.80 -24.71
N THR A 489 26.79 -4.23 -24.59
CA THR A 489 28.01 -4.70 -25.29
C THR A 489 28.80 -5.80 -24.57
N ALA A 490 28.53 -6.06 -23.29
CA ALA A 490 29.04 -7.22 -22.56
C ALA A 490 27.92 -8.29 -22.46
N PRO A 491 28.20 -9.55 -22.08
CA PRO A 491 27.18 -10.24 -21.32
C PRO A 491 26.99 -9.36 -20.08
N ALA A 492 25.93 -8.54 -20.06
CA ALA A 492 25.38 -8.10 -18.79
C ALA A 492 25.41 -9.35 -17.95
N ALA A 493 26.12 -9.31 -16.81
CA ALA A 493 26.01 -10.36 -15.82
C ALA A 493 24.51 -10.60 -15.77
N ARG A 494 24.07 -11.76 -16.30
CA ARG A 494 22.67 -12.12 -16.20
C ARG A 494 22.46 -11.93 -14.72
N GLN A 495 21.57 -11.03 -14.34
CA GLN A 495 20.94 -11.15 -13.06
C GLN A 495 20.19 -12.46 -13.22
N THR A 496 20.93 -13.55 -13.00
CA THR A 496 20.42 -14.87 -12.76
C THR A 496 19.37 -14.58 -11.72
N PRO A 497 18.08 -14.88 -11.98
CA PRO A 497 17.06 -14.72 -10.96
C PRO A 497 17.68 -15.32 -9.71
N GLN A 498 17.90 -14.46 -8.72
CA GLN A 498 18.74 -14.76 -7.59
C GLN A 498 18.08 -15.99 -7.00
N GLN A 499 18.69 -17.16 -7.22
CA GLN A 499 18.21 -18.41 -6.66
C GLN A 499 18.23 -18.13 -5.18
N THR A 500 17.02 -17.91 -4.65
CA THR A 500 16.76 -17.73 -3.24
C THR A 500 17.58 -18.80 -2.53
N ARG A 501 18.45 -18.34 -1.63
CA ARG A 501 19.25 -19.22 -0.79
C ARG A 501 18.33 -20.32 -0.25
N ASP A 502 18.62 -21.55 -0.63
CA ASP A 502 18.04 -22.70 0.05
C ASP A 502 18.75 -22.79 1.41
N SER A 503 18.09 -22.30 2.47
CA SER A 503 18.57 -22.53 3.84
C SER A 503 17.51 -22.19 4.90
N GLY A 504 16.88 -23.24 5.45
CA GLY A 504 16.16 -23.22 6.72
C GLY A 504 15.22 -24.43 6.85
N PRO A 505 15.06 -25.05 8.04
CA PRO A 505 14.06 -26.10 8.21
C PRO A 505 12.68 -25.52 7.89
N ARG A 506 12.00 -26.11 6.91
CA ARG A 506 10.63 -25.75 6.50
C ARG A 506 9.74 -25.72 7.75
N ARG A 507 9.22 -24.56 8.12
CA ARG A 507 8.09 -24.49 9.06
C ARG A 507 6.86 -25.01 8.31
N GLU A 508 6.17 -25.98 8.89
CA GLU A 508 4.88 -26.41 8.38
C GLU A 508 3.90 -25.23 8.50
N VAL A 509 3.41 -24.76 7.36
CA VAL A 509 2.34 -23.75 7.26
C VAL A 509 1.01 -24.49 7.29
N ASP A 510 0.02 -23.99 8.05
CA ASP A 510 -1.33 -24.58 8.04
C ASP A 510 -1.88 -24.58 6.61
N PRO A 511 -2.23 -25.76 6.04
CA PRO A 511 -2.84 -25.85 4.72
C PRO A 511 -4.11 -25.01 4.57
N ALA A 512 -4.87 -24.78 5.64
CA ALA A 512 -6.09 -23.98 5.60
C ALA A 512 -5.79 -22.47 5.48
N LEU A 513 -4.79 -21.97 6.21
CA LEU A 513 -4.31 -20.59 6.05
C LEU A 513 -3.70 -20.38 4.67
N LEU A 514 -2.87 -21.33 4.23
CA LEU A 514 -2.24 -21.29 2.92
C LEU A 514 -3.29 -21.23 1.81
N GLU A 515 -4.36 -22.02 1.91
CA GLU A 515 -5.48 -22.00 0.97
C GLU A 515 -6.26 -20.68 1.05
N ALA A 516 -6.60 -20.19 2.24
CA ALA A 516 -7.36 -18.94 2.41
C ALA A 516 -6.59 -17.71 1.89
N VAL A 517 -5.29 -17.63 2.18
CA VAL A 517 -4.42 -16.55 1.69
C VAL A 517 -4.13 -16.74 0.20
N SER A 518 -4.01 -17.98 -0.29
CA SER A 518 -3.91 -18.29 -1.73
C SER A 518 -5.14 -17.81 -2.47
N GLN A 519 -6.35 -18.11 -1.99
CA GLN A 519 -7.60 -17.63 -2.59
C GLN A 519 -7.66 -16.10 -2.61
N LEU A 520 -7.26 -15.44 -1.52
CA LEU A 520 -7.18 -13.99 -1.48
C LEU A 520 -6.15 -13.42 -2.47
N TRP A 521 -4.99 -14.05 -2.61
CA TRP A 521 -4.00 -13.67 -3.62
C TRP A 521 -4.53 -13.90 -5.03
N GLN A 522 -5.17 -15.04 -5.31
CA GLN A 522 -5.76 -15.34 -6.61
C GLN A 522 -6.83 -14.32 -7.00
N GLU A 523 -7.72 -13.96 -6.06
CA GLU A 523 -8.73 -12.91 -6.26
C GLU A 523 -8.11 -11.55 -6.61
N LEU A 524 -7.02 -11.17 -5.92
CA LEU A 524 -6.42 -9.85 -6.08
C LEU A 524 -5.43 -9.77 -7.26
N LEU A 525 -4.76 -10.86 -7.59
CA LEU A 525 -3.76 -10.96 -8.66
C LEU A 525 -4.36 -11.41 -9.99
N GLY A 526 -5.57 -11.98 -10.00
CA GLY A 526 -6.27 -12.42 -11.21
C GLY A 526 -5.65 -13.64 -11.89
N GLN A 527 -4.79 -14.39 -11.19
CA GLN A 527 -4.13 -15.59 -11.71
C GLN A 527 -3.97 -16.66 -10.63
N PRO A 528 -3.79 -17.94 -11.00
CA PRO A 528 -3.54 -19.02 -10.05
C PRO A 528 -2.27 -18.78 -9.21
N VAL A 529 -2.32 -19.12 -7.93
CA VAL A 529 -1.22 -18.95 -6.98
C VAL A 529 -1.00 -20.27 -6.23
N GLU A 530 0.25 -20.72 -6.20
CA GLU A 530 0.70 -21.91 -5.47
C GLU A 530 1.54 -21.52 -4.25
N ALA A 531 1.86 -22.50 -3.40
CA ALA A 531 2.56 -22.28 -2.13
C ALA A 531 3.94 -21.60 -2.27
N ASP A 532 4.62 -21.83 -3.38
CA ASP A 532 5.94 -21.28 -3.71
C ASP A 532 5.87 -20.03 -4.60
N SER A 533 4.66 -19.60 -4.97
CA SER A 533 4.44 -18.38 -5.74
C SER A 533 4.90 -17.17 -4.93
N ASP A 534 5.69 -16.32 -5.58
CA ASP A 534 6.16 -15.06 -5.02
C ASP A 534 5.16 -13.95 -5.38
N PHE A 535 4.70 -13.20 -4.38
CA PHE A 535 3.67 -12.16 -4.52
C PHE A 535 3.98 -11.18 -5.65
N PHE A 536 5.22 -10.70 -5.71
CA PHE A 536 5.63 -9.65 -6.64
C PHE A 536 5.91 -10.22 -8.03
N LEU A 537 6.47 -11.43 -8.12
CA LEU A 537 6.62 -12.13 -9.41
C LEU A 537 5.27 -12.57 -10.00
N SER A 538 4.29 -12.83 -9.14
CA SER A 538 2.89 -13.06 -9.50
C SER A 538 2.12 -11.76 -9.73
N GLY A 539 2.79 -10.66 -10.06
CA GLY A 539 2.15 -9.42 -10.49
C GLY A 539 1.54 -8.59 -9.35
N GLY A 540 1.85 -8.90 -8.10
CA GLY A 540 1.48 -8.09 -6.94
C GLY A 540 2.37 -6.85 -6.82
N ASP A 541 1.76 -5.75 -6.39
CA ASP A 541 2.42 -4.47 -6.13
C ASP A 541 2.04 -3.96 -4.73
N SER A 542 2.60 -2.82 -4.32
CA SER A 542 2.34 -2.22 -2.99
C SER A 542 0.87 -1.88 -2.75
N LEU A 543 0.08 -1.60 -3.79
CA LEU A 543 -1.34 -1.29 -3.69
C LEU A 543 -2.18 -2.56 -3.47
N ILE A 544 -1.94 -3.59 -4.28
CA ILE A 544 -2.53 -4.93 -4.11
C ILE A 544 -2.14 -5.47 -2.72
N ALA A 545 -0.87 -5.34 -2.34
CA ALA A 545 -0.37 -5.72 -1.03
C ALA A 545 -1.10 -4.95 0.08
N THR A 546 -1.28 -3.63 -0.03
CA THR A 546 -1.99 -2.85 0.99
C THR A 546 -3.43 -3.32 1.16
N ARG A 547 -4.16 -3.57 0.05
CA ARG A 547 -5.53 -4.10 0.09
C ARG A 547 -5.59 -5.50 0.69
N MET A 548 -4.62 -6.35 0.33
CA MET A 548 -4.45 -7.69 0.88
C MET A 548 -4.22 -7.63 2.39
N ILE A 549 -3.26 -6.83 2.85
CA ILE A 549 -2.99 -6.61 4.28
C ILE A 549 -4.22 -6.06 5.02
N ALA A 550 -4.94 -5.10 4.43
CA ALA A 550 -6.17 -4.56 5.03
C ALA A 550 -7.30 -5.61 5.11
N ARG A 551 -7.40 -6.52 4.13
CA ARG A 551 -8.35 -7.65 4.16
C ARG A 551 -7.93 -8.69 5.20
N LEU A 552 -6.66 -9.08 5.23
CA LEU A 552 -6.13 -10.03 6.22
C LEU A 552 -6.25 -9.51 7.66
N ASN A 553 -5.96 -8.22 7.90
CA ASN A 553 -6.16 -7.59 9.20
C ASN A 553 -7.64 -7.60 9.62
N ARG A 554 -8.58 -7.39 8.70
CA ARG A 554 -10.03 -7.52 8.97
C ARG A 554 -10.46 -8.97 9.21
N MET A 555 -9.77 -9.93 8.62
CA MET A 555 -9.96 -11.36 8.86
C MET A 555 -9.30 -11.82 10.16
N GLY A 556 -8.62 -10.94 10.89
CA GLY A 556 -8.02 -11.23 12.20
C GLY A 556 -6.62 -11.84 12.13
N HIS A 557 -5.96 -11.86 10.96
CA HIS A 557 -4.60 -12.39 10.83
C HIS A 557 -3.57 -11.37 11.33
N SER A 558 -3.21 -11.45 12.60
CA SER A 558 -2.16 -10.64 13.21
C SER A 558 -0.80 -10.88 12.54
N GLY A 559 0.05 -9.85 12.44
CA GLY A 559 1.32 -9.94 11.69
C GLY A 559 1.17 -9.70 10.18
N SER A 560 -0.05 -9.46 9.68
CA SER A 560 -0.26 -8.92 8.33
C SER A 560 0.27 -7.49 8.26
N SER A 561 1.51 -7.34 7.79
CA SER A 561 2.12 -6.05 7.48
C SER A 561 2.77 -6.10 6.10
N LEU A 562 2.81 -4.94 5.42
CA LEU A 562 3.56 -4.79 4.18
C LEU A 562 5.02 -5.21 4.35
N ARG A 563 5.64 -4.82 5.48
CA ARG A 563 7.01 -5.20 5.81
C ARG A 563 7.21 -6.71 5.78
N ASN A 564 6.32 -7.47 6.44
CA ASN A 564 6.44 -8.92 6.48
C ASN A 564 6.27 -9.57 5.10
N LEU A 565 5.39 -9.02 4.26
CA LEU A 565 5.24 -9.46 2.87
C LEU A 565 6.51 -9.19 2.04
N PHE A 566 7.15 -8.03 2.20
CA PHE A 566 8.41 -7.73 1.52
C PHE A 566 9.57 -8.62 2.00
N ASP A 567 9.65 -8.87 3.30
CA ASP A 567 10.69 -9.73 3.88
C ASP A 567 10.47 -11.22 3.51
N ASN A 568 9.22 -11.61 3.22
CA ASN A 568 8.82 -13.00 2.95
C ASN A 568 7.83 -13.03 1.76
N PRO A 569 8.28 -12.76 0.52
CA PRO A 569 7.39 -12.55 -0.62
C PRO A 569 6.74 -13.83 -1.15
N ARG A 570 7.23 -15.01 -0.77
CA ARG A 570 6.62 -16.29 -1.16
C ARG A 570 5.40 -16.58 -0.32
N LEU A 571 4.32 -17.07 -0.92
CA LEU A 571 3.05 -17.34 -0.25
C LEU A 571 3.24 -18.15 1.04
N SER A 572 3.96 -19.27 0.98
CA SER A 572 4.22 -20.12 2.14
C SER A 572 5.04 -19.40 3.22
N ASP A 573 6.11 -18.68 2.85
CA ASP A 573 6.94 -17.94 3.80
C ASP A 573 6.16 -16.76 4.43
N PHE A 574 5.36 -16.05 3.64
CA PHE A 574 4.46 -15.00 4.09
C PHE A 574 3.44 -15.56 5.07
N CYS A 575 2.73 -16.64 4.70
CA CYS A 575 1.79 -17.33 5.58
C CYS A 575 2.45 -17.83 6.86
N ALA A 576 3.73 -18.22 6.83
CA ALA A 576 4.47 -18.56 8.04
C ALA A 576 4.75 -17.36 8.96
N THR A 577 4.69 -16.13 8.44
CA THR A 577 4.79 -14.87 9.20
C THR A 577 3.44 -14.31 9.63
N LEU A 578 2.38 -14.67 8.90
CA LEU A 578 1.02 -14.41 9.29
C LEU A 578 0.74 -15.30 10.50
N LEU A 579 0.75 -14.68 11.67
CA LEU A 579 0.32 -15.36 12.89
C LEU A 579 -1.18 -15.58 12.73
N ASP A 580 -1.51 -16.73 12.18
CA ASP A 580 -2.88 -17.18 12.22
C ASP A 580 -3.23 -17.58 13.64
N HIS A 581 -4.38 -17.12 14.09
CA HIS A 581 -5.07 -17.66 15.25
C HIS A 581 -5.56 -19.10 15.00
N SER A 582 -5.31 -19.68 13.82
CA SER A 582 -5.61 -21.08 13.47
C SER A 582 -4.49 -22.08 13.75
N VAL A 583 -3.22 -21.65 13.86
CA VAL A 583 -2.19 -22.50 14.48
C VAL A 583 -2.20 -22.23 15.97
N GLN A 584 -2.67 -23.25 16.70
CA GLN A 584 -2.46 -23.44 18.13
C GLN A 584 -0.98 -23.16 18.48
N THR A 585 -0.66 -21.91 18.79
CA THR A 585 0.61 -21.56 19.41
C THR A 585 0.42 -21.57 20.92
N ASP A 586 1.29 -22.30 21.59
CA ASP A 586 1.31 -22.48 23.05
C ASP A 586 1.77 -21.23 23.84
N ASP A 587 1.99 -20.11 23.14
CA ASP A 587 2.70 -18.95 23.67
C ASP A 587 1.78 -17.86 24.22
N ASN A 588 0.98 -18.25 25.23
CA ASN A 588 0.44 -17.25 26.15
C ASN A 588 1.59 -16.51 26.87
N PRO A 589 1.47 -15.19 27.14
CA PRO A 589 0.38 -14.31 26.74
C PRO A 589 0.58 -13.64 25.36
N LEU A 590 -0.52 -13.34 24.68
CA LEU A 590 -0.57 -12.63 23.39
C LEU A 590 -0.57 -11.11 23.58
N ALA A 591 0.25 -10.36 22.86
CA ALA A 591 0.19 -8.89 22.92
C ALA A 591 -0.98 -8.35 22.07
N LEU A 592 -1.97 -7.71 22.71
CA LEU A 592 -3.16 -7.17 22.04
C LEU A 592 -3.05 -5.69 21.72
N ALA A 593 -2.39 -4.91 22.60
CA ALA A 593 -2.16 -3.48 22.40
C ALA A 593 -0.88 -3.03 23.13
N ARG A 594 -0.29 -1.93 22.65
CA ARG A 594 0.81 -1.21 23.31
C ARG A 594 0.33 0.18 23.70
N GLY A 595 0.85 0.72 24.80
CA GLY A 595 0.52 2.06 25.26
C GLY A 595 1.57 2.64 26.19
N ARG A 596 1.36 3.89 26.60
CA ARG A 596 2.35 4.69 27.35
C ARG A 596 2.29 4.49 28.86
N ASN A 597 1.21 3.92 29.39
CA ASN A 597 1.11 3.61 30.81
C ASN A 597 2.13 2.52 31.20
N THR A 598 2.77 2.69 32.36
CA THR A 598 3.76 1.75 32.88
C THR A 598 3.16 0.44 33.40
N LEU A 599 1.85 0.40 33.67
CA LEU A 599 1.15 -0.82 34.06
C LEU A 599 0.86 -1.68 32.82
N SER A 600 1.00 -3.00 32.98
CA SER A 600 0.51 -3.98 32.02
C SER A 600 -0.82 -4.57 32.49
N LEU A 601 -1.76 -4.71 31.57
CA LEU A 601 -3.05 -5.34 31.79
C LEU A 601 -3.06 -6.75 31.19
N PHE A 602 -3.47 -7.75 31.97
CA PHE A 602 -3.67 -9.11 31.50
C PHE A 602 -5.16 -9.45 31.43
N VAL A 603 -5.65 -9.75 30.24
CA VAL A 603 -7.06 -10.09 29.97
C VAL A 603 -7.23 -11.59 29.76
N PHE A 604 -8.30 -12.15 30.32
CA PHE A 604 -8.60 -13.59 30.26
C PHE A 604 -9.77 -13.84 29.30
N HIS A 605 -9.61 -14.82 28.42
CA HIS A 605 -10.62 -15.21 27.43
C HIS A 605 -12.04 -15.42 28.00
N ALA A 606 -13.05 -15.30 27.14
CA ALA A 606 -14.44 -15.61 27.46
C ALA A 606 -14.74 -17.13 27.31
N SER A 607 -16.00 -17.55 27.36
CA SER A 607 -16.37 -18.97 27.28
C SER A 607 -16.06 -19.63 25.93
N ASP A 608 -15.86 -18.83 24.88
CA ASP A 608 -15.42 -19.25 23.54
C ASP A 608 -13.94 -19.65 23.47
N GLY A 609 -13.16 -19.26 24.49
CA GLY A 609 -11.73 -19.49 24.58
C GLY A 609 -10.87 -18.46 23.86
N GLU A 610 -11.46 -17.37 23.37
CA GLU A 610 -10.78 -16.35 22.56
C GLU A 610 -10.62 -15.02 23.31
N VAL A 611 -9.64 -14.22 22.86
CA VAL A 611 -9.34 -12.89 23.40
C VAL A 611 -9.63 -11.76 22.41
N SER A 612 -10.09 -12.10 21.21
CA SER A 612 -10.38 -11.16 20.11
C SER A 612 -11.41 -10.09 20.50
N ALA A 613 -12.40 -10.45 21.32
CA ALA A 613 -13.39 -9.52 21.86
C ALA A 613 -12.77 -8.35 22.63
N TYR A 614 -11.57 -8.51 23.20
CA TYR A 614 -10.89 -7.42 23.91
C TYR A 614 -10.17 -6.43 23.00
N LEU A 615 -10.00 -6.70 21.69
CA LEU A 615 -9.21 -5.83 20.81
C LEU A 615 -9.69 -4.37 20.81
N PRO A 616 -11.00 -4.06 20.70
CA PRO A 616 -11.47 -2.68 20.75
C PRO A 616 -11.15 -2.00 22.10
N LEU A 617 -11.35 -2.73 23.22
CA LEU A 617 -11.03 -2.22 24.55
C LEU A 617 -9.53 -2.03 24.75
N ALA A 618 -8.71 -2.97 24.26
CA ALA A 618 -7.26 -2.90 24.36
C ALA A 618 -6.70 -1.69 23.60
N GLN A 619 -7.26 -1.37 22.43
CA GLN A 619 -6.90 -0.19 21.65
C GLN A 619 -7.35 1.13 22.29
N ALA A 620 -8.50 1.11 22.99
CA ALA A 620 -9.01 2.28 23.70
C ALA A 620 -8.23 2.59 25.00
N LEU A 621 -7.47 1.63 25.52
CA LEU A 621 -6.63 1.80 26.71
C LEU A 621 -5.20 2.21 26.30
N ASP A 622 -4.70 3.34 26.80
CA ASP A 622 -3.30 3.79 26.58
C ASP A 622 -2.30 3.01 27.45
N MET A 623 -2.35 1.67 27.42
CA MET A 623 -1.47 0.78 28.18
C MET A 623 -1.10 -0.50 27.43
N GLN A 624 -0.08 -1.20 27.92
CA GLN A 624 0.28 -2.52 27.40
C GLN A 624 -0.80 -3.54 27.79
N VAL A 625 -1.41 -4.21 26.82
CA VAL A 625 -2.47 -5.21 27.07
C VAL A 625 -2.05 -6.58 26.51
N PHE A 626 -2.17 -7.59 27.35
CA PHE A 626 -1.82 -8.97 27.07
C PHE A 626 -3.05 -9.89 27.23
N GLY A 627 -3.36 -10.69 26.22
CA GLY A 627 -4.45 -11.66 26.22
C GLY A 627 -4.00 -13.08 26.57
N LEU A 628 -4.81 -13.78 27.34
CA LEU A 628 -4.63 -15.19 27.67
C LEU A 628 -5.71 -16.05 26.99
N GLN A 629 -5.30 -16.76 25.95
CA GLN A 629 -6.17 -17.57 25.09
C GLN A 629 -6.22 -19.05 25.53
N ALA A 630 -7.34 -19.72 25.28
CA ALA A 630 -7.60 -21.09 25.74
C ALA A 630 -7.27 -22.18 24.69
N THR A 631 -6.09 -22.12 24.08
CA THR A 631 -5.68 -23.08 23.04
C THR A 631 -5.50 -24.52 23.57
N ASN A 632 -5.03 -24.70 24.82
CA ASN A 632 -4.82 -26.00 25.49
C ASN A 632 -5.83 -26.33 26.60
N ALA A 633 -7.00 -25.68 26.62
CA ALA A 633 -7.94 -25.85 27.73
C ALA A 633 -8.35 -27.31 27.96
N LEU A 634 -8.44 -28.12 26.91
CA LEU A 634 -8.77 -29.55 26.95
C LEU A 634 -7.85 -30.37 27.89
N GLY A 635 -6.61 -29.92 28.14
CA GLY A 635 -5.67 -30.56 29.06
C GLY A 635 -5.82 -30.15 30.53
N SER A 636 -6.62 -29.12 30.83
CA SER A 636 -6.81 -28.61 32.20
C SER A 636 -7.91 -29.38 32.93
N ALA A 637 -7.55 -30.02 34.05
CA ALA A 637 -8.49 -30.79 34.87
C ALA A 637 -9.42 -29.94 35.76
N SER A 638 -9.16 -28.64 35.90
CA SER A 638 -10.00 -27.71 36.67
C SER A 638 -9.71 -26.25 36.27
N LEU A 639 -10.64 -25.33 36.56
CA LEU A 639 -10.43 -23.89 36.37
C LEU A 639 -9.20 -23.37 37.16
N LYS A 640 -8.91 -23.97 38.32
CA LYS A 640 -7.69 -23.68 39.11
C LYS A 640 -6.41 -24.08 38.39
N ALA A 641 -6.42 -25.22 37.71
CA ALA A 641 -5.27 -25.67 36.90
C ALA A 641 -5.05 -24.75 35.70
N LEU A 642 -6.15 -24.31 35.06
CA LEU A 642 -6.11 -23.34 33.97
C LEU A 642 -5.52 -21.99 34.43
N ALA A 643 -5.98 -21.46 35.56
CA ALA A 643 -5.44 -20.24 36.16
C ALA A 643 -3.94 -20.37 36.52
N ALA A 644 -3.50 -21.53 37.01
CA ALA A 644 -2.09 -21.79 37.30
C ALA A 644 -1.22 -21.82 36.03
N GLN A 645 -1.72 -22.35 34.92
CA GLN A 645 -1.05 -22.32 33.62
C GLN A 645 -0.90 -20.88 33.12
N TYR A 646 -1.97 -20.10 33.20
CA TYR A 646 -1.94 -18.68 32.84
C TYR A 646 -1.02 -17.84 33.71
N LEU A 647 -0.94 -18.14 35.00
CA LEU A 647 0.03 -17.47 35.88
C LEU A 647 1.48 -17.71 35.44
N GLN A 648 1.82 -18.91 34.98
CA GLN A 648 3.16 -19.18 34.45
C GLN A 648 3.45 -18.34 33.20
N ALA A 649 2.45 -18.20 32.32
CA ALA A 649 2.54 -17.32 31.15
C ALA A 649 2.73 -15.85 31.54
N ILE A 650 1.90 -15.34 32.46
CA ILE A 650 2.01 -13.97 32.99
C ILE A 650 3.41 -13.71 33.55
N ARG A 651 3.98 -14.65 34.33
CA ARG A 651 5.31 -14.50 34.94
C ARG A 651 6.45 -14.42 33.94
N ARG A 652 6.32 -15.01 32.75
CA ARG A 652 7.31 -14.85 31.67
C ARG A 652 7.36 -13.41 31.16
N GLN A 653 6.21 -12.73 31.16
CA GLN A 653 6.10 -11.35 30.70
C GLN A 653 6.36 -10.32 31.81
N GLN A 654 5.88 -10.61 33.02
CA GLN A 654 6.00 -9.74 34.17
C GLN A 654 6.37 -10.56 35.42
N ALA A 655 7.65 -10.49 35.77
CA ALA A 655 8.24 -11.30 36.82
C ALA A 655 7.77 -10.93 38.24
N SER A 656 7.25 -9.73 38.49
CA SER A 656 6.71 -9.29 39.80
C SER A 656 5.61 -8.23 39.64
N GLY A 657 4.77 -8.06 40.66
CA GLY A 657 3.69 -7.08 40.68
C GLY A 657 4.15 -5.61 40.69
N PRO A 658 3.21 -4.65 40.58
CA PRO A 658 1.76 -4.86 40.67
C PRO A 658 1.15 -5.45 39.39
N TYR A 659 0.27 -6.43 39.54
CA TYR A 659 -0.48 -7.06 38.44
C TYR A 659 -1.85 -6.41 38.28
N VAL A 660 -2.23 -6.10 37.03
CA VAL A 660 -3.60 -5.70 36.70
C VAL A 660 -4.24 -6.82 35.88
N LEU A 661 -5.32 -7.39 36.40
CA LEU A 661 -6.03 -8.52 35.80
C LEU A 661 -7.45 -8.11 35.44
N LEU A 662 -7.93 -8.49 34.26
CA LEU A 662 -9.30 -8.23 33.83
C LEU A 662 -9.92 -9.50 33.22
N GLY A 663 -11.08 -9.86 33.72
CA GLY A 663 -11.91 -10.92 33.12
C GLY A 663 -13.27 -10.37 32.71
N TRP A 664 -13.76 -10.79 31.55
CA TRP A 664 -15.12 -10.54 31.08
C TRP A 664 -15.93 -11.83 31.08
N SER A 665 -17.17 -11.78 31.59
CA SER A 665 -18.07 -12.93 31.60
C SER A 665 -17.42 -14.14 32.29
N TYR A 666 -17.28 -15.28 31.60
CA TYR A 666 -16.47 -16.44 32.01
C TYR A 666 -15.08 -16.07 32.57
N GLY A 667 -14.37 -15.16 31.90
CA GLY A 667 -13.00 -14.79 32.23
C GLY A 667 -12.86 -14.20 33.63
N THR A 668 -13.94 -13.69 34.24
CA THR A 668 -13.95 -13.16 35.61
C THR A 668 -13.51 -14.22 36.62
N PHE A 669 -13.96 -15.46 36.48
CA PHE A 669 -13.60 -16.58 37.36
C PHE A 669 -12.12 -16.95 37.23
N VAL A 670 -11.59 -16.92 36.00
CA VAL A 670 -10.18 -17.25 35.73
C VAL A 670 -9.25 -16.14 36.25
N ALA A 671 -9.64 -14.87 36.05
CA ALA A 671 -8.93 -13.73 36.59
C ALA A 671 -8.89 -13.75 38.12
N GLU A 672 -10.01 -14.10 38.77
CA GLU A 672 -10.12 -14.21 40.23
C GLU A 672 -9.26 -15.34 40.79
N GLU A 673 -9.29 -16.54 40.19
CA GLU A 673 -8.41 -17.64 40.62
C GLU A 673 -6.94 -17.28 40.42
N THR A 674 -6.59 -16.59 39.34
CA THR A 674 -5.22 -16.12 39.10
C THR A 674 -4.81 -15.06 40.13
N ALA A 675 -5.71 -14.14 40.48
CA ALA A 675 -5.50 -13.16 41.55
C ALA A 675 -5.26 -13.84 42.90
N ARG A 676 -6.04 -14.87 43.23
CA ARG A 676 -5.87 -15.66 44.46
C ARG A 676 -4.50 -16.32 44.53
N LEU A 677 -4.01 -16.89 43.43
CA LEU A 677 -2.68 -17.50 43.37
C LEU A 677 -1.57 -16.46 43.59
N LEU A 678 -1.67 -15.29 42.96
CA LEU A 678 -0.73 -14.18 43.12
C LEU A 678 -0.72 -13.60 44.54
N LEU A 679 -1.89 -13.39 45.16
CA LEU A 679 -1.98 -12.89 46.54
C LEU A 679 -1.36 -13.87 47.56
N ARG A 680 -1.54 -15.18 47.37
CA ARG A 680 -0.88 -16.19 48.23
C ARG A 680 0.64 -16.15 48.13
N GLN A 681 1.17 -15.61 47.03
CA GLN A 681 2.61 -15.40 46.81
C GLN A 681 3.08 -14.02 47.31
N GLY A 682 2.20 -13.21 47.91
CA GLY A 682 2.52 -11.88 48.45
C GLY A 682 2.59 -10.77 47.39
N GLU A 683 2.08 -11.01 46.17
CA GLU A 683 2.08 -10.02 45.10
C GLU A 683 0.93 -9.01 45.25
N GLN A 684 1.16 -7.78 44.78
CA GLN A 684 0.09 -6.78 44.67
C GLN A 684 -0.74 -7.02 43.40
N VAL A 685 -2.06 -7.07 43.55
CA VAL A 685 -2.99 -7.35 42.44
C VAL A 685 -4.13 -6.34 42.44
N ARG A 686 -4.52 -5.87 41.25
CA ARG A 686 -5.73 -5.10 40.99
C ARG A 686 -6.61 -5.91 40.04
N LEU A 687 -7.87 -6.11 40.42
CA LEU A 687 -8.80 -6.97 39.66
C LEU A 687 -9.94 -6.17 39.05
N ILE A 688 -10.24 -6.42 37.80
CA ILE A 688 -11.39 -5.86 37.10
C ILE A 688 -12.30 -7.01 36.70
N LEU A 689 -13.53 -6.99 37.22
CA LEU A 689 -14.61 -7.90 36.87
C LEU A 689 -15.53 -7.17 35.89
N LEU A 690 -15.38 -7.47 34.59
CA LEU A 690 -16.22 -6.94 33.54
C LEU A 690 -17.41 -7.87 33.33
N ASP A 691 -18.58 -7.42 33.74
CA ASP A 691 -19.86 -8.11 33.65
C ASP A 691 -19.81 -9.60 34.09
N PRO A 692 -19.46 -9.87 35.36
CA PRO A 692 -19.46 -11.25 35.88
C PRO A 692 -20.85 -11.88 35.74
N VAL A 693 -20.86 -13.21 35.63
CA VAL A 693 -22.03 -14.05 35.36
C VAL A 693 -22.25 -15.09 36.46
N CYS A 694 -23.46 -15.67 36.53
CA CYS A 694 -23.75 -16.80 37.41
C CYS A 694 -23.37 -18.12 36.71
N ARG A 695 -22.68 -19.03 37.40
CA ARG A 695 -22.28 -20.33 36.83
C ARG A 695 -23.48 -21.18 36.41
N ALA A 696 -24.64 -20.97 37.03
CA ALA A 696 -25.86 -21.69 36.70
C ALA A 696 -26.38 -21.36 35.29
N ASP A 697 -26.12 -20.16 34.78
CA ASP A 697 -26.51 -19.74 33.41
C ASP A 697 -25.65 -20.42 32.33
N PHE A 698 -24.53 -21.03 32.71
CA PHE A 698 -23.56 -21.68 31.82
C PHE A 698 -23.60 -23.21 31.95
N ARG A 699 -24.64 -23.77 32.57
CA ARG A 699 -24.85 -25.21 32.69
C ARG A 699 -25.61 -25.75 31.50
N PHE A 700 -25.18 -26.91 31.02
CA PHE A 700 -25.87 -27.68 29.99
C PHE A 700 -25.79 -29.17 30.37
N ASP A 701 -26.81 -29.93 29.99
CA ASP A 701 -26.90 -31.37 30.27
C ASP A 701 -26.28 -32.21 29.15
N ASP A 702 -26.35 -31.72 27.91
CA ASP A 702 -25.87 -32.38 26.71
C ASP A 702 -25.50 -31.36 25.61
N ARG A 703 -24.99 -31.88 24.48
CA ARG A 703 -24.56 -31.09 23.32
C ARG A 703 -25.69 -30.24 22.71
N PRO A 704 -26.92 -30.74 22.47
CA PRO A 704 -28.05 -29.91 22.07
C PRO A 704 -28.35 -28.76 23.03
N GLY A 705 -28.23 -29.00 24.34
CA GLY A 705 -28.34 -27.95 25.37
C GLY A 705 -27.27 -26.88 25.23
N LEU A 706 -26.01 -27.27 25.02
CA LEU A 706 -24.90 -26.34 24.77
C LEU A 706 -25.14 -25.49 23.51
N LEU A 707 -25.56 -26.11 22.40
CA LEU A 707 -25.82 -25.40 21.15
C LEU A 707 -26.97 -24.38 21.31
N ARG A 708 -28.03 -24.71 22.06
CA ARG A 708 -29.11 -23.75 22.35
C ARG A 708 -28.64 -22.57 23.17
N LEU A 709 -27.85 -22.83 24.20
CA LEU A 709 -27.25 -21.79 25.02
C LEU A 709 -26.38 -20.84 24.19
N MET A 710 -25.58 -21.38 23.26
CA MET A 710 -24.76 -20.57 22.34
C MET A 710 -25.60 -19.79 21.32
N ALA A 711 -26.76 -20.32 20.92
CA ALA A 711 -27.68 -19.66 19.98
C ALA A 711 -28.38 -18.43 20.57
N GLU A 712 -28.30 -18.22 21.90
CA GLU A 712 -28.82 -17.06 22.62
C GLU A 712 -27.78 -15.92 22.79
N GLY A 713 -26.72 -15.94 21.98
CA GLY A 713 -25.65 -14.94 21.97
C GLY A 713 -26.09 -13.52 21.53
N ALA A 714 -25.11 -12.67 21.19
CA ALA A 714 -25.32 -11.25 20.83
C ALA A 714 -26.42 -11.02 19.78
N LYS A 715 -26.60 -12.00 18.89
CA LYS A 715 -27.75 -12.07 18.01
C LYS A 715 -28.34 -13.48 18.11
N SER A 716 -29.53 -13.56 18.69
CA SER A 716 -30.20 -14.83 18.92
C SER A 716 -30.75 -15.43 17.62
N PHE A 717 -30.73 -16.75 17.50
CA PHE A 717 -31.37 -17.47 16.40
C PHE A 717 -32.00 -18.79 16.87
N ALA A 718 -33.03 -19.24 16.15
CA ALA A 718 -33.74 -20.45 16.50
C ALA A 718 -33.00 -21.72 16.03
N LEU A 719 -33.02 -22.74 16.87
CA LEU A 719 -32.66 -24.11 16.50
C LEU A 719 -33.92 -24.98 16.45
N PRO A 720 -33.95 -26.05 15.65
CA PRO A 720 -35.09 -26.96 15.60
C PRO A 720 -35.43 -27.62 16.94
N ASP A 721 -36.71 -27.86 17.19
CA ASP A 721 -37.19 -28.53 18.41
C ASP A 721 -36.77 -30.02 18.47
N ASP A 722 -36.39 -30.60 17.34
CA ASP A 722 -35.96 -31.99 17.19
C ASP A 722 -34.43 -32.16 17.08
N LEU A 723 -33.63 -31.15 17.44
CA LEU A 723 -32.17 -31.18 17.37
C LEU A 723 -31.57 -32.40 18.07
N GLU A 724 -32.15 -32.81 19.20
CA GLU A 724 -31.76 -33.98 20.01
C GLU A 724 -31.89 -35.30 19.25
N GLN A 725 -32.76 -35.36 18.24
CA GLN A 725 -33.02 -36.55 17.43
C GLN A 725 -32.01 -36.69 16.27
N LEU A 726 -31.25 -35.63 15.97
CA LEU A 726 -30.25 -35.63 14.90
C LEU A 726 -28.92 -36.25 15.38
N PRO A 727 -28.14 -36.88 14.47
CA PRO A 727 -26.77 -37.29 14.76
C PRO A 727 -25.89 -36.09 15.18
N ALA A 728 -24.92 -36.30 16.08
CA ALA A 728 -24.08 -35.22 16.64
C ALA A 728 -23.37 -34.33 15.60
N ALA A 729 -22.93 -34.92 14.48
CA ALA A 729 -22.33 -34.17 13.37
C ALA A 729 -23.37 -33.30 12.64
N GLU A 730 -24.62 -33.76 12.50
CA GLU A 730 -25.71 -32.99 11.89
C GLU A 730 -26.20 -31.88 12.82
N GLN A 731 -26.20 -32.09 14.14
CA GLN A 731 -26.55 -31.06 15.12
C GLN A 731 -25.67 -29.80 14.98
N LEU A 732 -24.35 -30.00 14.87
CA LEU A 732 -23.42 -28.89 14.68
C LEU A 732 -23.62 -28.23 13.31
N ASN A 733 -23.79 -29.01 12.24
CA ASN A 733 -24.06 -28.45 10.91
C ASN A 733 -25.33 -27.58 10.89
N VAL A 734 -26.41 -28.03 11.54
CA VAL A 734 -27.64 -27.24 11.69
C VAL A 734 -27.38 -25.95 12.45
N PHE A 735 -26.63 -26.01 13.55
CA PHE A 735 -26.23 -24.82 14.30
C PHE A 735 -25.43 -23.84 13.43
N MET A 736 -24.40 -24.30 12.73
CA MET A 736 -23.55 -23.46 11.88
C MET A 736 -24.33 -22.80 10.75
N ASN A 737 -25.24 -23.55 10.10
CA ASN A 737 -26.09 -23.04 9.04
C ASN A 737 -27.04 -21.95 9.55
N ASN A 738 -27.71 -22.19 10.68
CA ASN A 738 -28.65 -21.23 11.25
C ASN A 738 -27.93 -19.97 11.78
N ALA A 739 -26.75 -20.13 12.39
CA ALA A 739 -25.90 -19.03 12.79
C ALA A 739 -25.44 -18.19 11.58
N THR A 740 -25.12 -18.85 10.45
CA THR A 740 -24.74 -18.18 9.21
C THR A 740 -25.90 -17.41 8.59
N GLN A 741 -27.08 -18.02 8.51
CA GLN A 741 -28.30 -17.36 8.02
C GLN A 741 -28.72 -16.18 8.89
N ALA A 742 -28.56 -16.31 10.21
CA ALA A 742 -28.78 -15.23 11.15
C ALA A 742 -27.69 -14.14 11.06
N GLY A 743 -26.63 -14.33 10.28
CA GLY A 743 -25.52 -13.38 10.14
C GLY A 743 -24.65 -13.26 11.40
N VAL A 744 -24.72 -14.27 12.29
CA VAL A 744 -23.82 -14.43 13.45
C VAL A 744 -22.45 -14.90 12.95
N LEU A 745 -22.44 -15.87 12.03
CA LEU A 745 -21.24 -16.32 11.34
C LEU A 745 -21.26 -15.81 9.89
N LYS A 746 -20.21 -15.12 9.46
CA LYS A 746 -20.10 -14.67 8.06
C LYS A 746 -19.47 -15.73 7.17
N ASN A 747 -18.50 -16.47 7.73
CA ASN A 747 -17.79 -17.58 7.09
C ASN A 747 -17.79 -18.78 8.04
N PRO A 748 -18.63 -19.81 7.84
CA PRO A 748 -18.65 -20.96 8.72
C PRO A 748 -17.34 -21.77 8.57
N PRO A 749 -16.62 -22.10 9.66
CA PRO A 749 -15.43 -22.95 9.63
C PRO A 749 -15.73 -24.36 9.10
N GLN A 750 -14.68 -25.03 8.62
CA GLN A 750 -14.77 -26.43 8.20
C GLN A 750 -15.23 -27.34 9.35
N ALA A 751 -15.91 -28.44 9.04
CA ALA A 751 -16.55 -29.30 10.05
C ALA A 751 -15.60 -29.75 11.18
N GLN A 752 -14.34 -30.07 10.86
CA GLN A 752 -13.35 -30.46 11.87
C GLN A 752 -12.95 -29.31 12.80
N GLN A 753 -12.80 -28.09 12.27
CA GLN A 753 -12.47 -26.90 13.06
C GLN A 753 -13.67 -26.47 13.93
N ALA A 754 -14.88 -26.56 13.39
CA ALA A 754 -16.12 -26.31 14.14
C ALA A 754 -16.27 -27.29 15.31
N GLU A 755 -15.89 -28.55 15.11
CA GLU A 755 -15.91 -29.58 16.16
C GLU A 755 -14.91 -29.29 17.27
N GLN A 756 -13.67 -28.93 16.92
CA GLN A 756 -12.64 -28.56 17.90
C GLN A 756 -13.02 -27.30 18.69
N TRP A 757 -13.61 -26.32 18.00
CA TRP A 757 -14.16 -25.12 18.61
C TRP A 757 -15.24 -25.47 19.64
N LEU A 758 -16.21 -26.29 19.26
CA LEU A 758 -17.28 -26.71 20.17
C LEU A 758 -16.74 -27.50 21.36
N GLN A 759 -15.82 -28.45 21.17
CA GLN A 759 -15.20 -29.23 22.24
C GLN A 759 -14.47 -28.34 23.27
N ARG A 760 -13.80 -27.29 22.80
CA ARG A 760 -13.15 -26.32 23.69
C ARG A 760 -14.18 -25.59 24.55
N ILE A 761 -15.27 -25.11 23.95
CA ILE A 761 -16.35 -24.40 24.67
C ILE A 761 -17.02 -25.32 25.68
N GLU A 762 -17.37 -26.53 25.25
CA GLU A 762 -17.95 -27.57 26.10
C GLU A 762 -17.08 -27.81 27.34
N HIS A 763 -15.77 -27.99 27.13
CA HIS A 763 -14.82 -28.21 28.22
C HIS A 763 -14.70 -27.00 29.13
N LEU A 764 -14.51 -25.79 28.60
CA LEU A 764 -14.39 -24.57 29.41
C LEU A 764 -15.63 -24.35 30.28
N MET A 765 -16.82 -24.51 29.70
CA MET A 765 -18.09 -24.37 30.42
C MET A 765 -18.25 -25.48 31.48
N ALA A 766 -17.82 -26.71 31.21
CA ALA A 766 -17.78 -27.78 32.20
C ALA A 766 -16.84 -27.44 33.39
N LEU A 767 -15.66 -26.86 33.13
CA LEU A 767 -14.75 -26.40 34.18
C LEU A 767 -15.40 -25.35 35.07
N LEU A 768 -16.17 -24.42 34.50
CA LEU A 768 -16.89 -23.39 35.24
C LEU A 768 -18.05 -23.96 36.05
N ALA A 769 -18.86 -24.85 35.46
CA ALA A 769 -19.99 -25.48 36.13
C ALA A 769 -19.58 -26.28 37.38
N GLN A 770 -18.39 -26.91 37.33
CA GLN A 770 -17.79 -27.67 38.44
C GLN A 770 -16.97 -26.79 39.39
N HIS A 771 -16.74 -25.53 39.06
CA HIS A 771 -15.96 -24.62 39.88
C HIS A 771 -16.72 -24.20 41.14
N SER A 772 -16.02 -23.92 42.23
CA SER A 772 -16.61 -23.38 43.46
C SER A 772 -16.98 -21.90 43.31
N GLN A 773 -17.91 -21.41 44.14
CA GLN A 773 -18.21 -19.97 44.19
C GLN A 773 -16.95 -19.14 44.55
N PRO A 774 -16.70 -18.02 43.85
CA PRO A 774 -15.62 -17.09 44.19
C PRO A 774 -15.79 -16.55 45.61
N ARG A 775 -14.70 -16.58 46.37
CA ARG A 775 -14.63 -15.95 47.70
C ARG A 775 -13.92 -14.62 47.59
N GLN A 776 -14.29 -13.66 48.42
CA GLN A 776 -13.65 -12.36 48.43
C GLN A 776 -12.14 -12.48 48.70
N LEU A 777 -11.36 -11.69 47.97
CA LEU A 777 -9.95 -11.46 48.21
C LEU A 777 -9.73 -10.03 48.72
N ASP A 778 -8.73 -9.85 49.57
CA ASP A 778 -8.34 -8.52 50.07
C ASP A 778 -7.46 -7.82 49.03
N LEU A 779 -8.11 -7.28 47.98
CA LEU A 779 -7.47 -6.54 46.88
C LEU A 779 -8.39 -5.44 46.33
N PRO A 780 -7.85 -4.39 45.67
CA PRO A 780 -8.66 -3.42 44.95
C PRO A 780 -9.41 -4.08 43.77
N CYS A 781 -10.73 -3.97 43.76
CA CYS A 781 -11.58 -4.52 42.71
C CYS A 781 -12.51 -3.48 42.08
N LEU A 782 -12.54 -3.43 40.75
CA LEU A 782 -13.58 -2.74 39.97
C LEU A 782 -14.55 -3.78 39.43
N TRP A 783 -15.85 -3.55 39.60
CA TRP A 783 -16.92 -4.34 39.04
C TRP A 783 -17.75 -3.47 38.11
N LEU A 784 -17.75 -3.79 36.83
CA LEU A 784 -18.57 -3.14 35.81
C LEU A 784 -19.71 -4.06 35.40
N SER A 785 -20.96 -3.62 35.45
CA SER A 785 -22.13 -4.41 35.03
C SER A 785 -22.84 -3.77 33.84
N ALA A 786 -23.24 -4.57 32.85
CA ALA A 786 -24.20 -4.19 31.83
C ALA A 786 -25.63 -4.13 32.42
N GLU A 787 -26.41 -3.12 32.06
CA GLU A 787 -27.82 -2.98 32.45
C GLU A 787 -28.75 -3.85 31.58
N GLY A 788 -28.41 -4.05 30.31
CA GLY A 788 -29.22 -4.74 29.31
C GLY A 788 -28.95 -6.25 29.20
N ARG A 789 -28.78 -6.97 30.32
CA ARG A 789 -28.53 -8.42 30.29
C ARG A 789 -29.76 -9.21 29.81
N PRO A 790 -29.58 -10.42 29.21
CA PRO A 790 -30.70 -11.30 28.88
C PRO A 790 -31.58 -11.58 30.11
N GLN A 791 -32.91 -11.48 29.96
CA GLN A 791 -33.85 -11.59 31.09
C GLN A 791 -33.80 -12.95 31.81
N HIS A 792 -33.36 -14.00 31.12
CA HIS A 792 -33.25 -15.34 31.67
C HIS A 792 -31.96 -15.56 32.49
N TRP A 793 -30.97 -14.65 32.40
CA TRP A 793 -29.75 -14.75 33.20
C TRP A 793 -30.02 -14.46 34.67
N LEU A 794 -29.45 -15.28 35.53
CA LEU A 794 -29.47 -15.07 36.96
C LEU A 794 -28.53 -13.92 37.34
N SER A 795 -28.84 -13.29 38.47
CA SER A 795 -27.97 -12.25 39.03
C SER A 795 -26.61 -12.86 39.40
N ALA A 796 -25.54 -12.21 38.95
CA ALA A 796 -24.17 -12.65 39.22
C ALA A 796 -23.85 -12.66 40.72
N GLU A 797 -24.53 -11.82 41.51
CA GLU A 797 -24.44 -11.78 42.96
C GLU A 797 -24.80 -13.10 43.63
N GLN A 798 -25.48 -14.04 42.95
CA GLN A 798 -25.69 -15.39 43.49
C GLN A 798 -24.39 -16.17 43.70
N ASP A 799 -23.39 -15.96 42.82
CA ASP A 799 -22.07 -16.57 42.94
C ASP A 799 -21.01 -15.59 43.48
N TRP A 800 -21.19 -14.30 43.24
CA TRP A 800 -20.22 -13.25 43.55
C TRP A 800 -20.62 -12.37 44.75
N GLN A 801 -21.50 -12.87 45.64
CA GLN A 801 -22.07 -12.09 46.75
C GLN A 801 -21.02 -11.39 47.62
N GLU A 802 -19.93 -12.08 47.96
CA GLU A 802 -18.87 -11.52 48.82
C GLU A 802 -18.09 -10.40 48.11
N TRP A 803 -17.91 -10.51 46.79
CA TRP A 803 -17.26 -9.48 45.97
C TRP A 803 -18.15 -8.25 45.75
N ALA A 804 -19.45 -8.46 45.57
CA ALA A 804 -20.41 -7.37 45.37
C ALA A 804 -20.47 -6.40 46.56
N ALA A 805 -20.10 -6.86 47.76
CA ALA A 805 -20.06 -6.04 48.98
C ALA A 805 -18.82 -5.15 49.06
N THR A 806 -17.75 -5.45 48.32
CA THR A 806 -16.41 -4.85 48.54
C THR A 806 -15.78 -4.25 47.29
N ALA A 807 -16.21 -4.64 46.10
CA ALA A 807 -15.78 -4.03 44.85
C ALA A 807 -16.38 -2.63 44.66
N ARG A 808 -15.64 -1.75 43.97
CA ARG A 808 -16.22 -0.52 43.42
C ARG A 808 -17.13 -0.91 42.26
N ARG A 809 -18.43 -0.63 42.37
CA ARG A 809 -19.42 -1.02 41.38
C ARG A 809 -19.81 0.14 40.48
N GLU A 810 -19.86 -0.09 39.18
CA GLU A 810 -20.42 0.83 38.20
C GLU A 810 -21.31 0.07 37.21
N SER A 811 -22.40 0.68 36.78
CA SER A 811 -23.31 0.13 35.78
C SER A 811 -23.16 0.87 34.46
N MET A 812 -23.21 0.14 33.35
CA MET A 812 -23.09 0.66 31.99
C MET A 812 -24.43 0.48 31.25
N PRO A 813 -24.95 1.53 30.60
CA PRO A 813 -26.24 1.50 29.90
C PRO A 813 -26.07 0.83 28.53
N CYS A 814 -25.79 -0.47 28.56
CA CYS A 814 -25.56 -1.33 27.40
C CYS A 814 -25.89 -2.79 27.74
N ASP A 815 -25.94 -3.65 26.74
CA ASP A 815 -26.00 -5.09 26.94
C ASP A 815 -24.62 -5.72 27.23
N HIS A 816 -24.61 -7.03 27.46
CA HIS A 816 -23.42 -7.82 27.79
C HIS A 816 -22.31 -7.71 26.75
N TRP A 817 -22.65 -7.70 25.46
CA TRP A 817 -21.70 -7.76 24.34
C TRP A 817 -21.23 -6.36 23.92
N GLN A 818 -22.12 -5.37 23.99
CA GLN A 818 -21.81 -3.97 23.69
C GLN A 818 -20.65 -3.43 24.53
N LEU A 819 -20.43 -3.93 25.76
CA LEU A 819 -19.29 -3.56 26.61
C LEU A 819 -17.93 -3.65 25.91
N LEU A 820 -17.77 -4.62 25.00
CA LEU A 820 -16.50 -4.89 24.30
C LEU A 820 -16.59 -4.70 22.79
N LEU A 821 -17.79 -4.72 22.21
CA LEU A 821 -17.99 -4.75 20.76
C LEU A 821 -18.57 -3.45 20.19
N ASP A 822 -19.22 -2.62 21.01
CA ASP A 822 -19.76 -1.33 20.58
C ASP A 822 -18.76 -0.20 20.87
N ALA A 823 -18.46 0.63 19.85
CA ALA A 823 -17.40 1.62 19.94
C ALA A 823 -17.62 2.64 21.07
N ASP A 824 -18.85 3.13 21.25
CA ASP A 824 -19.16 4.14 22.27
C ASP A 824 -19.07 3.57 23.68
N GLN A 825 -19.57 2.35 23.86
CA GLN A 825 -19.54 1.66 25.15
C GLN A 825 -18.14 1.17 25.52
N VAL A 826 -17.34 0.77 24.52
CA VAL A 826 -15.91 0.46 24.70
C VAL A 826 -15.16 1.67 25.23
N GLN A 827 -15.37 2.86 24.66
CA GLN A 827 -14.72 4.10 25.14
C GLN A 827 -15.13 4.43 26.59
N ARG A 828 -16.41 4.27 26.94
CA ARG A 828 -16.90 4.46 28.32
C ARG A 828 -16.28 3.45 29.30
N THR A 829 -16.19 2.20 28.88
CA THR A 829 -15.58 1.12 29.66
C THR A 829 -14.09 1.39 29.89
N ALA A 830 -13.36 1.78 28.84
CA ALA A 830 -11.96 2.17 28.92
C ALA A 830 -11.73 3.38 29.84
N ALA A 831 -12.61 4.38 29.77
CA ALA A 831 -12.55 5.57 30.62
C ALA A 831 -12.77 5.22 32.10
N SER A 832 -13.76 4.37 32.43
CA SER A 832 -14.00 3.90 33.79
C SER A 832 -12.80 3.12 34.35
N ILE A 833 -12.26 2.17 33.57
CA ILE A 833 -11.07 1.40 33.94
C ILE A 833 -9.89 2.34 34.18
N SER A 834 -9.63 3.27 33.27
CA SER A 834 -8.52 4.22 33.38
C SER A 834 -8.65 5.12 34.61
N ALA A 835 -9.85 5.63 34.88
CA ALA A 835 -10.14 6.46 36.05
C ALA A 835 -9.92 5.69 37.36
N TRP A 836 -10.35 4.43 37.41
CA TRP A 836 -10.17 3.57 38.57
C TRP A 836 -8.71 3.18 38.81
N LEU A 837 -7.97 2.83 37.75
CA LEU A 837 -6.54 2.53 37.84
C LEU A 837 -5.74 3.74 38.33
N ALA A 838 -6.08 4.94 37.87
CA ALA A 838 -5.44 6.18 38.32
C ALA A 838 -5.74 6.49 39.80
N ALA A 839 -6.97 6.21 40.27
CA ALA A 839 -7.35 6.41 41.67
C ALA A 839 -6.62 5.43 42.61
N THR A 840 -6.57 4.15 42.25
CA THR A 840 -5.93 3.10 43.06
C THR A 840 -4.40 3.15 43.05
N GLN A 841 -3.79 3.84 42.08
CA GLN A 841 -2.34 4.10 42.07
C GLN A 841 -1.90 5.14 43.11
N LYS A 842 -2.77 6.07 43.50
CA LYS A 842 -2.45 7.10 44.50
C LYS A 842 -2.45 6.60 45.94
N GLU A 843 -3.16 5.50 46.22
CA GLU A 843 -3.27 4.91 47.56
C GLU A 843 -2.12 3.93 47.90
N SER A 844 -1.24 3.62 46.93
CA SER A 844 -0.15 2.63 47.08
C SER A 844 1.24 3.23 47.31
N HIS A 845 1.37 4.56 47.46
CA HIS A 845 2.58 5.22 47.92
C HIS A 845 2.41 5.71 49.36
N PRO A 846 3.16 5.18 50.35
CA PRO A 846 3.19 5.76 51.69
C PRO A 846 3.79 7.16 51.73
#